data_AF-A0A954JMG4-F1
#
_entry.id   AF-A0A954JMG4-F1
#
_cell.length_a   1.000
_cell.length_b   1.000
_cell.length_c   1.000
_cell.angle_alpha   90.00
_cell.angle_beta   90.00
_cell.angle_gamma   90.00
#
_symmetry.space_group_name_H-M   'P 1'
#
loop_
_entity.id
_entity.type
_entity.pdbx_description
1 polymer ?
#
loop_
_entity_poly.entity_id
_entity_poly.type
_entity_poly.pdbx_seq_one_letter_code
_entity_poly.pdbx_strand_id
1 'polypeptide(L)'
;MFRTLLLSTCAVLAAAGGSWTSAAEPKPLNLLFLGDNGHHRPGDRFHELAPALEKRNISLKYTDDPANLTQETLSKFDGLVLYANIDRIEKDQADALLKYVRDGGAFIPLHCATYCFRNDERIVALMGGQFLRHGGQVFSTVIAAPEHPIMKGYHSFQSWDETYIHTRHNEENRTVLEYREQGDQAEGQDREPWTWVRTEGEGRVFYTAWGHDQRTFRHPGFHNLVERGIRWACDGDPSVVPPYTDPSRFDIPEMTELPTDVQPFEYVDVGAKIPNYLPSNQWGTQGEPLTKMQLPLPASESIKHFVTPVDFHVELYASEPSFEGKPIAMNWDHQGRLWVCETIDYPNELHPRNNGRDRIRICEDTDGDHVADKFTLFADDLSIPTGIIFHRNGVIVQNGTETLWLEDTNGDDKADERRVLISNWELTDTHGGVSNFRYGLDNWIYAMQGYNNSSPVIEPSGEKQPSFRMGFWRFRLSHDDKPVVTDIEFLRSTDNNTWGLGISEEGLIFGSTANRNPSNFLPIPNRYYERVKGWGPDQLRTIADTYLFKPISDRVRQVDQHGGYTAAAGHALYTARNYPRPWWNHTAFVCGPTGKLVGTFVLNREGAGYTSTSPINLIASNDEWSAPIMAEVGPDGNVWVLDWYNYIVQHNPTPHGFETGKGRAYESDLRDKKHGRVYRVVYNEAGDGEAFDIGRQPTDWVQALTHPVMLVRQHAQRLLVESGDKSVVPQLVTLLEDESMDEIGLNVGAIHAVWTLSGLGVINDKHPEVLDAIEESLKHPSAGVRRNVVMAVPADRPEIQADTALSMVTSEPDPQVQLAIILKIADTQRPEVAAPFAASLLTKSDFVQDRWFRDALTSAAAAGGAQFLVEASKQDLENLSEQGQGVLRIAA
;
A
#
# COMPACT_ATOMS: atom_id res chain seq x y z
N MET A 1 10.97 -37.69 49.73
CA MET A 1 12.14 -36.79 49.85
C MET A 1 12.07 -35.72 48.76
N PHE A 2 10.93 -35.02 48.69
CA PHE A 2 10.61 -34.02 47.66
C PHE A 2 9.72 -32.97 48.32
N ARG A 3 10.35 -32.03 49.02
CA ARG A 3 9.69 -30.86 49.63
C ARG A 3 10.71 -29.77 49.98
N THR A 4 11.66 -29.49 49.08
CA THR A 4 12.63 -28.39 49.26
C THR A 4 13.31 -27.98 47.94
N LEU A 5 12.53 -27.62 46.91
CA LEU A 5 13.09 -26.99 45.72
C LEU A 5 12.07 -26.06 45.02
N LEU A 6 11.39 -25.23 45.81
CA LEU A 6 10.42 -24.24 45.34
C LEU A 6 10.56 -23.01 46.26
N LEU A 7 11.67 -22.29 46.17
CA LEU A 7 11.87 -20.99 46.84
C LEU A 7 13.10 -20.19 46.37
N SER A 8 13.75 -20.56 45.26
CA SER A 8 15.00 -19.90 44.82
C SER A 8 14.91 -19.18 43.46
N THR A 9 13.75 -19.19 42.79
CA THR A 9 13.58 -18.56 41.47
C THR A 9 12.71 -17.29 41.47
N CYS A 10 12.36 -16.77 42.65
CA CYS A 10 11.59 -15.51 42.79
C CYS A 10 12.42 -14.33 43.32
N ALA A 11 13.76 -14.41 43.37
CA ALA A 11 14.62 -13.37 43.96
C ALA A 11 15.58 -12.68 42.99
N VAL A 12 15.47 -12.89 41.67
CA VAL A 12 16.28 -12.17 40.65
C VAL A 12 15.44 -11.27 39.73
N LEU A 13 14.11 -11.31 39.81
CA LEU A 13 13.20 -10.38 39.09
C LEU A 13 12.77 -9.15 39.92
N ALA A 14 13.37 -8.92 41.09
CA ALA A 14 13.03 -7.79 41.97
C ALA A 14 14.16 -6.73 42.08
N ALA A 15 15.14 -6.75 41.18
CA ALA A 15 16.23 -5.76 41.13
C ALA A 15 16.35 -5.04 39.78
N ALA A 16 15.27 -5.05 38.98
CA ALA A 16 15.05 -4.11 37.87
C ALA A 16 13.80 -3.26 38.18
N GLY A 17 13.65 -2.85 39.43
CA GLY A 17 12.86 -1.66 39.76
C GLY A 17 13.63 -0.44 39.29
N GLY A 18 13.76 -0.29 37.96
CA GLY A 18 14.13 0.98 37.37
C GLY A 18 13.15 1.99 37.92
N SER A 19 13.65 2.95 38.68
CA SER A 19 12.91 4.17 38.97
C SER A 19 12.44 4.69 37.62
N TRP A 20 11.15 4.52 37.32
CA TRP A 20 10.47 5.35 36.34
C TRP A 20 10.56 6.76 36.92
N THR A 21 11.68 7.43 36.65
CA THR A 21 11.72 8.87 36.69
C THR A 21 10.67 9.27 35.68
N SER A 22 9.48 9.65 36.16
CA SER A 22 8.55 10.46 35.39
C SER A 22 9.40 11.48 34.67
N ALA A 23 9.50 11.38 33.35
CA ALA A 23 10.12 12.44 32.57
C ALA A 23 9.42 13.73 33.03
N ALA A 24 10.20 14.72 33.45
CA ALA A 24 9.62 15.98 33.87
C ALA A 24 8.77 16.51 32.70
N GLU A 25 7.52 16.87 32.95
CA GLU A 25 6.66 17.38 31.89
C GLU A 25 7.35 18.57 31.19
N PRO A 26 7.33 18.64 29.84
CA PRO A 26 7.98 19.70 29.12
C PRO A 26 7.47 21.07 29.58
N LYS A 27 8.39 22.05 29.72
CA LYS A 27 8.06 23.44 30.09
C LYS A 27 6.89 23.94 29.22
N PRO A 28 5.78 24.40 29.82
CA PRO A 28 4.70 25.04 29.07
C PRO A 28 5.21 26.32 28.38
N LEU A 29 4.86 26.50 27.11
CA LEU A 29 5.23 27.68 26.33
C LEU A 29 3.97 28.42 25.85
N ASN A 30 4.01 29.75 25.87
CA ASN A 30 2.93 30.60 25.36
C ASN A 30 3.47 31.55 24.29
N LEU A 31 3.04 31.37 23.05
CA LEU A 31 3.56 32.11 21.89
C LEU A 31 2.49 33.00 21.26
N LEU A 32 2.93 34.13 20.72
CA LEU A 32 2.11 34.96 19.84
C LEU A 32 2.30 34.49 18.39
N PHE A 33 1.21 34.23 17.67
CA PHE A 33 1.23 33.90 16.25
C PHE A 33 0.72 35.12 15.46
N LEU A 34 1.61 35.79 14.75
CA LEU A 34 1.27 36.91 13.87
C LEU A 34 1.05 36.42 12.44
N GLY A 35 -0.19 36.57 11.97
CA GLY A 35 -0.63 36.29 10.61
C GLY A 35 -1.02 37.55 9.83
N ASP A 36 -1.67 37.34 8.69
CA ASP A 36 -2.38 38.35 7.90
C ASP A 36 -3.65 37.73 7.27
N ASN A 37 -4.32 38.49 6.40
CA ASN A 37 -5.48 38.04 5.62
C ASN A 37 -5.11 37.74 4.15
N GLY A 38 -3.87 37.31 3.90
CA GLY A 38 -3.31 37.05 2.58
C GLY A 38 -3.63 35.66 2.00
N HIS A 39 -3.12 35.42 0.80
CA HIS A 39 -3.35 34.20 0.02
C HIS A 39 -2.84 32.90 0.67
N HIS A 40 -1.83 32.96 1.55
CA HIS A 40 -1.37 31.83 2.36
C HIS A 40 -2.31 31.44 3.50
N ARG A 41 -3.42 32.18 3.68
CA ARG A 41 -4.48 31.96 4.67
C ARG A 41 -3.99 31.67 6.11
N PRO A 42 -3.21 32.57 6.75
CA PRO A 42 -2.62 32.35 8.08
C PRO A 42 -3.60 31.92 9.18
N GLY A 43 -4.84 32.41 9.17
CA GLY A 43 -5.87 32.00 10.14
C GLY A 43 -6.20 30.51 10.07
N ASP A 44 -6.31 29.94 8.87
CA ASP A 44 -6.57 28.50 8.71
C ASP A 44 -5.35 27.67 9.11
N ARG A 45 -4.14 28.15 8.76
CA ARG A 45 -2.88 27.51 9.13
C ARG A 45 -2.68 27.48 10.66
N PHE A 46 -3.10 28.54 11.35
CA PHE A 46 -3.16 28.56 12.82
C PHE A 46 -4.08 27.45 13.36
N HIS A 47 -5.28 27.28 12.79
CA HIS A 47 -6.22 26.24 13.21
C HIS A 47 -5.73 24.81 12.91
N GLU A 48 -4.81 24.63 11.97
CA GLU A 48 -4.18 23.34 11.69
C GLU A 48 -2.99 23.04 12.62
N LEU A 49 -2.19 24.06 12.97
CA LEU A 49 -1.00 23.89 13.80
C LEU A 49 -1.30 23.91 15.31
N ALA A 50 -2.18 24.81 15.77
CA ALA A 50 -2.40 25.04 17.20
C ALA A 50 -2.89 23.79 17.96
N PRO A 51 -3.87 23.00 17.48
CA PRO A 51 -4.30 21.79 18.18
C PRO A 51 -3.20 20.73 18.30
N ALA A 52 -2.29 20.66 17.32
CA ALA A 52 -1.18 19.71 17.34
C ALA A 52 -0.12 20.09 18.39
N LEU A 53 0.12 21.39 18.58
CA LEU A 53 1.07 21.94 19.56
C LEU A 53 0.49 22.04 20.98
N GLU A 54 -0.82 22.28 21.11
CA GLU A 54 -1.50 22.36 22.42
C GLU A 54 -1.42 21.03 23.16
N LYS A 55 -1.58 19.90 22.45
CA LYS A 55 -1.35 18.53 22.98
C LYS A 55 0.08 18.31 23.52
N ARG A 56 1.00 19.24 23.26
CA ARG A 56 2.43 19.17 23.59
C ARG A 56 2.86 20.31 24.52
N ASN A 57 1.91 20.93 25.25
CA ASN A 57 2.13 22.04 26.19
C ASN A 57 2.66 23.33 25.52
N ILE A 58 2.29 23.58 24.26
CA ILE A 58 2.62 24.83 23.56
C ILE A 58 1.31 25.52 23.15
N SER A 59 0.98 26.62 23.81
CA SER A 59 -0.20 27.44 23.52
C SER A 59 0.15 28.52 22.50
N LEU A 60 -0.67 28.65 21.45
CA LEU A 60 -0.57 29.71 20.45
C LEU A 60 -1.73 30.70 20.59
N LYS A 61 -1.43 32.00 20.54
CA LYS A 61 -2.43 33.05 20.44
C LYS A 61 -2.34 33.78 19.11
N TYR A 62 -3.40 33.75 18.31
CA TYR A 62 -3.44 34.39 16.99
C TYR A 62 -3.66 35.90 17.06
N THR A 63 -3.02 36.64 16.16
CA THR A 63 -3.34 38.01 15.78
C THR A 63 -2.95 38.26 14.32
N ASP A 64 -3.68 39.11 13.62
CA ASP A 64 -3.35 39.63 12.28
C ASP A 64 -3.05 41.13 12.28
N ASP A 65 -2.93 41.73 13.48
CA ASP A 65 -2.69 43.16 13.66
C ASP A 65 -1.22 43.44 14.01
N PRO A 66 -0.41 43.99 13.08
CA PRO A 66 0.98 44.32 13.35
C PRO A 66 1.15 45.41 14.42
N ALA A 67 0.10 46.16 14.79
CA ALA A 67 0.13 47.08 15.92
C ALA A 67 0.41 46.38 17.26
N ASN A 68 0.24 45.05 17.32
CA ASN A 68 0.61 44.24 18.47
C ASN A 68 2.13 44.00 18.62
N LEU A 69 2.96 44.41 17.65
CA LEU A 69 4.43 44.36 17.75
C LEU A 69 4.96 45.50 18.63
N THR A 70 4.65 45.45 19.92
CA THR A 70 5.16 46.37 20.94
C THR A 70 5.89 45.61 22.03
N GLN A 71 6.79 46.30 22.76
CA GLN A 71 7.51 45.68 23.87
C GLN A 71 6.56 45.16 24.96
N GLU A 72 5.47 45.89 25.23
CA GLU A 72 4.47 45.49 26.22
C GLU A 72 3.79 44.18 25.84
N THR A 73 3.38 44.04 24.58
CA THR A 73 2.73 42.81 24.10
C THR A 73 3.72 41.66 24.03
N LEU A 74 4.88 41.83 23.38
CA LEU A 74 5.85 40.76 23.17
C LEU A 74 6.39 40.19 24.48
N SER A 75 6.57 41.02 25.52
CA SER A 75 7.04 40.56 26.84
C SER A 75 6.08 39.60 27.57
N LYS A 76 4.83 39.44 27.10
CA LYS A 76 3.84 38.51 27.65
C LYS A 76 3.95 37.09 27.06
N PHE A 77 4.85 36.87 26.09
CA PHE A 77 5.01 35.61 25.36
C PHE A 77 6.46 35.14 25.40
N ASP A 78 6.63 33.81 25.41
CA ASP A 78 7.95 33.16 25.32
C ASP A 78 8.56 33.27 23.91
N GLY A 79 7.73 33.50 22.89
CA GLY A 79 8.16 33.68 21.50
C GLY A 79 7.09 34.26 20.58
N LEU A 80 7.56 34.74 19.42
CA LEU A 80 6.75 35.23 18.31
C LEU A 80 6.89 34.29 17.11
N VAL A 81 5.81 33.63 16.72
CA VAL A 81 5.68 32.95 15.43
C VAL A 81 5.21 33.96 14.39
N LEU A 82 5.88 34.05 13.25
CA LEU A 82 5.51 34.92 12.14
C LEU A 82 5.18 34.07 10.92
N TYR A 83 3.98 34.21 10.39
CA TYR A 83 3.55 33.57 9.15
C TYR A 83 2.59 34.51 8.40
N ALA A 84 3.15 35.43 7.62
CA ALA A 84 2.41 36.49 6.95
C ALA A 84 3.17 37.02 5.74
N ASN A 85 2.54 37.89 4.95
CA ASN A 85 3.12 38.62 3.83
C ASN A 85 2.99 40.15 4.03
N ILE A 86 3.40 40.64 5.20
CA ILE A 86 3.33 42.05 5.57
C ILE A 86 4.60 42.78 5.11
N ASP A 87 4.53 43.51 4.00
CA ASP A 87 5.71 44.12 3.36
C ASP A 87 6.41 45.20 4.22
N ARG A 88 5.65 45.92 5.06
CA ARG A 88 6.14 47.09 5.80
C ARG A 88 5.97 46.95 7.30
N ILE A 89 7.00 47.35 8.05
CA ILE A 89 6.97 47.53 9.51
C ILE A 89 7.25 49.00 9.86
N GLU A 90 6.56 49.52 10.87
CA GLU A 90 6.87 50.85 11.42
C GLU A 90 8.12 50.81 12.29
N LYS A 91 8.84 51.93 12.37
CA LYS A 91 10.14 51.99 13.05
C LYS A 91 10.05 51.51 14.51
N ASP A 92 9.04 51.97 15.25
CA ASP A 92 8.87 51.61 16.67
C ASP A 92 8.56 50.12 16.85
N GLN A 93 7.87 49.49 15.90
CA GLN A 93 7.59 48.05 15.89
C GLN A 93 8.85 47.25 15.60
N ALA A 94 9.65 47.68 14.62
CA ALA A 94 10.93 47.05 14.30
C ALA A 94 11.91 47.14 15.48
N ASP A 95 11.98 48.30 16.13
CA ASP A 95 12.82 48.52 17.31
C ASP A 95 12.36 47.64 18.49
N ALA A 96 11.05 47.48 18.70
CA ALA A 96 10.49 46.59 19.71
C ALA A 96 10.80 45.11 19.44
N LEU A 97 10.63 44.63 18.21
CA LEU A 97 10.95 43.25 17.84
C LEU A 97 12.44 42.95 18.01
N LEU A 98 13.32 43.83 17.52
CA LEU A 98 14.77 43.68 17.69
C LEU A 98 15.17 43.65 19.15
N LYS A 99 14.59 44.53 19.97
CA LYS A 99 14.85 44.55 21.41
C LYS A 99 14.36 43.28 22.09
N TYR A 100 13.14 42.85 21.80
CA TYR A 100 12.56 41.62 22.34
C TYR A 100 13.46 40.41 22.09
N VAL A 101 13.94 40.23 20.85
CA VAL A 101 14.84 39.11 20.54
C VAL A 101 16.18 39.29 21.24
N ARG A 102 16.81 40.47 21.18
CA ARG A 102 18.11 40.71 21.86
C ARG A 102 18.08 40.46 23.36
N ASP A 103 16.93 40.66 23.99
CA ASP A 103 16.70 40.43 25.42
C ASP A 103 16.36 38.97 25.77
N GLY A 104 16.37 38.04 24.79
CA GLY A 104 16.12 36.60 25.01
C GLY A 104 14.78 36.08 24.48
N GLY A 105 13.95 36.92 23.87
CA GLY A 105 12.70 36.50 23.24
C GLY A 105 12.94 35.62 22.01
N ALA A 106 12.13 34.57 21.82
CA ALA A 106 12.24 33.69 20.66
C ALA A 106 11.54 34.29 19.43
N PHE A 107 12.16 34.13 18.25
CA PHE A 107 11.55 34.52 16.98
C PHE A 107 11.49 33.32 16.02
N ILE A 108 10.29 32.94 15.59
CA ILE A 108 10.00 31.72 14.84
C ILE A 108 9.29 32.07 13.52
N PRO A 109 9.99 32.68 12.54
CA PRO A 109 9.43 32.91 11.21
C PRO A 109 9.24 31.59 10.43
N LEU A 110 8.10 31.45 9.77
CA LEU A 110 7.75 30.26 8.98
C LEU A 110 7.44 30.66 7.52
N HIS A 111 7.94 29.86 6.58
CA HIS A 111 7.64 29.92 5.14
C HIS A 111 7.70 31.34 4.54
N CYS A 112 6.52 31.94 4.30
CA CYS A 112 6.32 33.24 3.68
C CYS A 112 6.86 34.41 4.50
N ALA A 113 7.19 34.19 5.79
CA ALA A 113 7.73 35.21 6.68
C ALA A 113 8.96 35.93 6.10
N THR A 114 9.79 35.28 5.27
CA THR A 114 10.92 35.92 4.58
C THR A 114 10.55 37.03 3.60
N TYR A 115 9.26 37.17 3.28
CA TYR A 115 8.69 38.30 2.54
C TYR A 115 8.29 39.48 3.43
N CYS A 116 8.22 39.31 4.75
CA CYS A 116 7.81 40.38 5.67
C CYS A 116 8.88 41.47 5.82
N PHE A 117 8.41 42.68 6.09
CA PHE A 117 9.18 43.79 6.65
C PHE A 117 10.41 44.19 5.83
N ARG A 118 10.32 44.06 4.50
CA ARG A 118 11.44 44.29 3.56
C ARG A 118 11.92 45.74 3.54
N ASN A 119 11.13 46.66 4.10
CA ASN A 119 11.50 48.06 4.26
C ASN A 119 12.53 48.32 5.38
N ASP A 120 12.81 47.35 6.27
CA ASP A 120 13.81 47.49 7.34
C ASP A 120 14.88 46.39 7.23
N GLU A 121 16.08 46.77 6.79
CA GLU A 121 17.19 45.84 6.57
C GLU A 121 17.64 45.10 7.84
N ARG A 122 17.37 45.67 9.03
CA ARG A 122 17.72 45.05 10.31
C ARG A 122 16.83 43.85 10.62
N ILE A 123 15.55 43.93 10.24
CA ILE A 123 14.60 42.84 10.40
C ILE A 123 14.85 41.74 9.36
N VAL A 124 15.20 42.11 8.13
CA VAL A 124 15.66 41.15 7.12
C VAL A 124 16.90 40.39 7.61
N ALA A 125 17.88 41.09 8.19
CA ALA A 125 19.05 40.47 8.80
C ALA A 125 18.67 39.60 10.02
N LEU A 126 17.67 40.00 10.81
CA LEU A 126 17.11 39.20 11.92
C LEU A 126 16.45 37.90 11.45
N MET A 127 15.92 37.85 10.24
CA MET A 127 15.29 36.65 9.70
C MET A 127 16.30 35.62 9.18
N GLY A 128 17.49 36.10 8.78
CA GLY A 128 18.57 35.25 8.25
C GLY A 128 18.58 35.13 6.73
N GLY A 129 17.57 35.67 6.05
CA GLY A 129 17.43 35.73 4.59
C GLY A 129 16.17 36.48 4.19
N GLN A 130 16.07 36.82 2.90
CA GLN A 130 14.91 37.48 2.30
C GLN A 130 14.40 36.65 1.13
N PHE A 131 13.08 36.55 0.98
CA PHE A 131 12.48 35.91 -0.19
C PHE A 131 12.89 36.63 -1.49
N LEU A 132 13.29 35.85 -2.51
CA LEU A 132 13.56 36.36 -3.85
C LEU A 132 12.47 35.92 -4.85
N ARG A 133 12.20 34.61 -4.92
CA ARG A 133 11.24 33.98 -5.84
C ARG A 133 10.90 32.57 -5.37
N HIS A 134 9.92 31.94 -6.02
CA HIS A 134 9.56 30.54 -5.78
C HIS A 134 9.18 29.81 -7.08
N GLY A 135 9.10 28.49 -6.98
CA GLY A 135 8.40 27.59 -7.90
C GLY A 135 7.46 26.70 -7.10
N GLY A 136 7.37 25.41 -7.45
CA GLY A 136 6.58 24.44 -6.70
C GLY A 136 6.85 23.01 -7.16
N GLN A 137 7.13 22.11 -6.21
CA GLN A 137 7.36 20.70 -6.47
C GLN A 137 7.15 19.87 -5.20
N VAL A 138 7.02 18.54 -5.34
CA VAL A 138 7.16 17.58 -4.24
C VAL A 138 8.65 17.29 -4.03
N PHE A 139 9.16 17.45 -2.82
CA PHE A 139 10.56 17.15 -2.51
C PHE A 139 10.75 16.82 -1.03
N SER A 140 11.96 16.35 -0.69
CA SER A 140 12.47 16.21 0.68
C SER A 140 13.77 17.03 0.83
N THR A 141 14.15 17.31 2.06
CA THR A 141 15.40 18.00 2.42
C THR A 141 16.53 17.04 2.78
N VAL A 142 17.76 17.51 2.63
CA VAL A 142 18.98 16.88 3.16
C VAL A 142 19.34 17.54 4.48
N ILE A 143 19.60 16.73 5.51
CA ILE A 143 20.01 17.22 6.82
C ILE A 143 21.44 17.76 6.74
N ALA A 144 21.63 19.05 7.03
CA ALA A 144 22.91 19.75 6.94
C ALA A 144 23.72 19.69 8.25
N ALA A 145 23.02 19.61 9.39
CA ALA A 145 23.62 19.62 10.72
C ALA A 145 23.03 18.52 11.61
N PRO A 146 23.35 17.23 11.36
CA PRO A 146 22.73 16.09 12.05
C PRO A 146 22.98 16.08 13.57
N GLU A 147 24.10 16.66 14.01
CA GLU A 147 24.47 16.76 15.43
C GLU A 147 23.78 17.93 16.17
N HIS A 148 23.10 18.84 15.46
CA HIS A 148 22.40 19.94 16.12
C HIS A 148 21.23 19.40 16.97
N PRO A 149 20.97 19.93 18.19
CA PRO A 149 19.93 19.40 19.08
C PRO A 149 18.54 19.27 18.44
N ILE A 150 18.18 20.20 17.53
CA ILE A 150 16.93 20.12 16.76
C ILE A 150 16.92 18.87 15.85
N MET A 151 18.02 18.54 15.18
CA MET A 151 18.02 17.48 14.14
C MET A 151 18.28 16.07 14.69
N LYS A 152 18.67 15.94 15.96
CA LYS A 152 18.97 14.63 16.55
C LYS A 152 17.71 13.74 16.58
N GLY A 153 17.76 12.63 15.86
CA GLY A 153 16.64 11.70 15.68
C GLY A 153 15.55 12.20 14.73
N TYR A 154 15.75 13.33 14.06
CA TYR A 154 14.83 13.84 13.05
C TYR A 154 15.38 13.53 11.65
N HIS A 155 14.56 12.88 10.84
CA HIS A 155 14.77 12.69 9.41
C HIS A 155 13.79 13.57 8.64
N SER A 156 14.18 13.96 7.42
CA SER A 156 13.31 14.73 6.54
C SER A 156 12.02 13.98 6.19
N PHE A 157 11.02 14.75 5.76
CA PHE A 157 9.78 14.27 5.16
C PHE A 157 9.61 14.76 3.73
N GLN A 158 8.71 14.14 2.99
CA GLN A 158 8.32 14.60 1.67
C GLN A 158 7.02 15.42 1.72
N SER A 159 7.00 16.58 1.07
CA SER A 159 5.77 17.38 0.87
C SER A 159 5.86 18.15 -0.44
N TRP A 160 4.70 18.49 -1.02
CA TRP A 160 4.64 19.57 -1.99
C TRP A 160 4.79 20.89 -1.25
N ASP A 161 5.67 21.78 -1.72
CA ASP A 161 5.80 23.13 -1.16
C ASP A 161 6.25 24.13 -2.23
N GLU A 162 6.14 25.44 -1.93
CA GLU A 162 6.71 26.48 -2.79
C GLU A 162 8.22 26.47 -2.64
N THR A 163 8.92 26.17 -3.74
CA THR A 163 10.38 26.06 -3.76
C THR A 163 11.07 27.41 -3.71
N TYR A 164 11.09 28.02 -2.51
CA TYR A 164 11.67 29.34 -2.27
C TYR A 164 13.16 29.37 -2.65
N ILE A 165 13.57 30.51 -3.17
CA ILE A 165 14.96 30.92 -3.30
C ILE A 165 15.11 32.21 -2.51
N HIS A 166 16.16 32.29 -1.72
CA HIS A 166 16.43 33.45 -0.86
C HIS A 166 17.55 34.33 -1.42
N THR A 167 17.56 35.58 -0.97
CA THR A 167 18.63 36.56 -1.17
C THR A 167 18.93 37.25 0.16
N ARG A 168 19.93 38.15 0.17
CA ARG A 168 20.35 38.90 1.37
C ARG A 168 20.57 38.01 2.61
N HIS A 169 21.20 36.85 2.40
CA HIS A 169 21.53 35.94 3.49
C HIS A 169 22.38 36.63 4.56
N ASN A 170 21.99 36.50 5.82
CA ASN A 170 22.81 36.87 6.97
C ASN A 170 23.44 35.60 7.55
N GLU A 171 24.75 35.44 7.36
CA GLU A 171 25.50 34.26 7.80
C GLU A 171 26.04 34.37 9.24
N GLU A 172 25.96 35.57 9.84
CA GLU A 172 26.47 35.81 11.19
C GLU A 172 25.67 35.00 12.23
N ASN A 173 26.38 34.14 12.97
CA ASN A 173 25.81 33.21 13.96
C ASN A 173 24.67 32.34 13.41
N ARG A 174 24.65 32.07 12.10
CA ARG A 174 23.63 31.25 11.45
C ARG A 174 24.13 29.83 11.23
N THR A 175 23.32 28.83 11.60
CA THR A 175 23.55 27.43 11.27
C THR A 175 22.41 26.94 10.37
N VAL A 176 22.75 26.46 9.18
CA VAL A 176 21.78 25.80 8.28
C VAL A 176 21.55 24.38 8.79
N LEU A 177 20.29 24.01 8.98
CA LEU A 177 19.87 22.70 9.48
C LEU A 177 19.43 21.77 8.34
N GLU A 178 18.82 22.33 7.30
CA GLU A 178 18.36 21.58 6.13
C GLU A 178 18.72 22.31 4.83
N TYR A 179 19.06 21.53 3.80
CA TYR A 179 19.13 22.00 2.42
C TYR A 179 18.02 21.35 1.60
N ARG A 180 17.43 22.09 0.67
CA ARG A 180 16.70 21.51 -0.46
C ARG A 180 17.67 21.32 -1.62
N GLU A 181 17.77 20.11 -2.16
CA GLU A 181 18.45 19.86 -3.43
C GLU A 181 17.65 20.52 -4.56
N GLN A 182 18.28 21.37 -5.37
CA GLN A 182 17.56 22.17 -6.37
C GLN A 182 17.52 21.43 -7.73
N GLY A 183 16.36 21.42 -8.40
CA GLY A 183 16.16 20.85 -9.75
C GLY A 183 16.27 21.91 -10.88
N ASP A 184 15.60 21.73 -12.01
CA ASP A 184 15.65 22.68 -13.16
C ASP A 184 15.32 24.15 -12.79
N GLN A 185 14.62 24.36 -11.68
CA GLN A 185 14.25 25.67 -11.13
C GLN A 185 15.39 26.39 -10.38
N ALA A 186 16.59 25.79 -10.33
CA ALA A 186 17.74 26.26 -9.57
C ALA A 186 18.63 27.30 -10.27
N GLU A 187 18.49 27.45 -11.59
CA GLU A 187 19.33 28.32 -12.43
C GLU A 187 20.85 28.23 -12.14
N GLY A 188 21.36 27.01 -11.87
CA GLY A 188 22.79 26.75 -11.66
C GLY A 188 23.26 26.76 -10.20
N GLN A 189 22.36 26.75 -9.22
CA GLN A 189 22.69 26.45 -7.82
C GLN A 189 22.45 24.98 -7.47
N ASP A 190 23.36 24.35 -6.73
CA ASP A 190 23.24 22.92 -6.41
C ASP A 190 22.31 22.65 -5.20
N ARG A 191 22.11 23.62 -4.30
CA ARG A 191 21.29 23.47 -3.07
C ARG A 191 20.83 24.81 -2.49
N GLU A 192 19.65 24.84 -1.84
CA GLU A 192 19.07 26.03 -1.18
C GLU A 192 18.98 25.82 0.34
N PRO A 193 19.45 26.75 1.21
CA PRO A 193 19.17 26.69 2.64
C PRO A 193 17.66 26.70 2.89
N TRP A 194 17.17 25.68 3.60
CA TRP A 194 15.72 25.47 3.76
C TRP A 194 15.24 25.72 5.17
N THR A 195 15.99 25.24 6.16
CA THR A 195 15.75 25.47 7.57
C THR A 195 17.05 25.92 8.21
N TRP A 196 17.01 26.94 9.05
CA TRP A 196 18.18 27.45 9.74
C TRP A 196 17.83 28.02 11.10
N VAL A 197 18.88 28.14 11.93
CA VAL A 197 18.82 28.86 13.19
C VAL A 197 19.83 30.00 13.20
N ARG A 198 19.54 31.03 14.00
CA ARG A 198 20.48 32.13 14.28
C ARG A 198 20.34 32.61 15.72
N THR A 199 21.36 33.27 16.24
CA THR A 199 21.28 34.00 17.52
C THR A 199 21.40 35.52 17.29
N GLU A 200 20.70 36.31 18.10
CA GLU A 200 20.75 37.78 18.12
C GLU A 200 20.67 38.24 19.57
N GLY A 201 21.77 38.80 20.11
CA GLY A 201 21.86 39.04 21.56
C GLY A 201 21.70 37.72 22.32
N GLU A 202 20.82 37.71 23.33
CA GLU A 202 20.48 36.50 24.10
C GLU A 202 19.37 35.65 23.45
N GLY A 203 18.72 36.16 22.39
CA GLY A 203 17.61 35.49 21.74
C GLY A 203 18.03 34.56 20.61
N ARG A 204 17.09 33.67 20.27
CA ARG A 204 17.25 32.64 19.24
C ARG A 204 16.18 32.78 18.18
N VAL A 205 16.59 32.58 16.93
CA VAL A 205 15.76 32.60 15.74
C VAL A 205 15.74 31.21 15.13
N PHE A 206 14.55 30.68 14.87
CA PHE A 206 14.35 29.47 14.08
C PHE A 206 13.54 29.81 12.83
N TYR A 207 14.07 29.52 11.66
CA TYR A 207 13.36 29.66 10.40
C TYR A 207 13.27 28.33 9.67
N THR A 208 12.11 28.08 9.06
CA THR A 208 11.97 27.06 8.03
C THR A 208 11.16 27.60 6.85
N ALA A 209 11.61 27.29 5.64
CA ALA A 209 10.91 27.59 4.40
C ALA A 209 9.76 26.60 4.12
N TRP A 210 9.62 25.53 4.92
CA TRP A 210 8.44 24.68 4.87
C TRP A 210 7.18 25.44 5.31
N GLY A 211 6.07 25.22 4.61
CA GLY A 211 4.74 25.62 5.05
C GLY A 211 3.92 26.42 4.05
N HIS A 212 3.85 26.08 2.77
CA HIS A 212 2.95 26.81 1.85
C HIS A 212 1.47 26.67 2.20
N ASP A 213 1.01 25.42 2.42
CA ASP A 213 -0.41 25.14 2.60
C ASP A 213 -0.70 23.94 3.53
N GLN A 214 -1.96 23.48 3.55
CA GLN A 214 -2.44 22.39 4.40
C GLN A 214 -1.64 21.10 4.26
N ARG A 215 -1.03 20.85 3.10
CA ARG A 215 -0.27 19.61 2.85
C ARG A 215 0.92 19.54 3.80
N THR A 216 1.68 20.64 3.90
CA THR A 216 2.78 20.76 4.86
C THR A 216 2.27 21.01 6.28
N PHE A 217 1.27 21.88 6.47
CA PHE A 217 0.76 22.22 7.80
C PHE A 217 0.02 21.10 8.54
N ARG A 218 -0.44 20.06 7.84
CA ARG A 218 -1.00 18.84 8.45
C ARG A 218 0.02 17.71 8.57
N HIS A 219 1.26 17.91 8.10
CA HIS A 219 2.27 16.87 8.06
C HIS A 219 2.90 16.64 9.44
N PRO A 220 2.92 15.40 9.97
CA PRO A 220 3.53 15.10 11.27
C PRO A 220 5.01 15.48 11.34
N GLY A 221 5.75 15.33 10.24
CA GLY A 221 7.15 15.76 10.15
C GLY A 221 7.33 17.26 10.30
N PHE A 222 6.42 18.06 9.73
CA PHE A 222 6.43 19.51 9.89
C PHE A 222 6.12 19.91 11.34
N HIS A 223 5.11 19.30 11.97
CA HIS A 223 4.81 19.54 13.39
C HIS A 223 5.99 19.20 14.29
N ASN A 224 6.66 18.07 14.02
CA ASN A 224 7.83 17.63 14.77
C ASN A 224 9.00 18.63 14.63
N LEU A 225 9.30 19.07 13.40
CA LEU A 225 10.34 20.05 13.12
C LEU A 225 10.06 21.41 13.78
N VAL A 226 8.84 21.93 13.62
CA VAL A 226 8.43 23.24 14.18
C VAL A 226 8.45 23.20 15.70
N GLU A 227 8.00 22.10 16.34
CA GLU A 227 8.09 21.96 17.80
C GLU A 227 9.54 21.99 18.29
N ARG A 228 10.44 21.23 17.63
CA ARG A 228 11.88 21.21 17.97
C ARG A 228 12.47 22.62 17.84
N GLY A 229 12.12 23.32 16.76
CA GLY A 229 12.51 24.71 16.52
C GLY A 229 12.02 25.68 17.60
N ILE A 230 10.73 25.61 17.96
CA ILE A 230 10.12 26.41 19.03
C ILE A 230 10.82 26.16 20.36
N ARG A 231 10.98 24.89 20.76
CA ARG A 231 11.60 24.55 22.05
C ARG A 231 13.03 25.06 22.10
N TRP A 232 13.81 24.85 21.04
CA TRP A 232 15.17 25.36 20.97
C TRP A 232 15.22 26.89 21.06
N ALA A 233 14.33 27.59 20.34
CA ALA A 233 14.30 29.04 20.31
C ALA A 233 13.88 29.65 21.67
N CYS A 234 12.97 29.01 22.40
CA CYS A 234 12.51 29.43 23.73
C CYS A 234 13.37 28.89 24.90
N ASP A 235 14.61 28.49 24.62
CA ASP A 235 15.58 27.93 25.58
C ASP A 235 15.10 26.67 26.34
N GLY A 236 14.24 25.88 25.69
CA GLY A 236 13.84 24.54 26.10
C GLY A 236 14.71 23.44 25.46
N ASP A 237 14.53 22.21 25.90
CA ASP A 237 15.23 21.04 25.38
C ASP A 237 14.45 20.41 24.20
N PRO A 238 15.00 20.39 22.97
CA PRO A 238 14.36 19.73 21.82
C PRO A 238 14.33 18.21 21.93
N SER A 239 15.16 17.59 22.80
CA SER A 239 15.24 16.13 22.93
C SER A 239 13.99 15.49 23.53
N VAL A 240 13.10 16.29 24.12
CA VAL A 240 11.78 15.84 24.59
C VAL A 240 10.82 15.52 23.44
N VAL A 241 11.12 15.98 22.22
CA VAL A 241 10.32 15.67 21.03
C VAL A 241 10.75 14.30 20.49
N PRO A 242 9.82 13.33 20.30
CA PRO A 242 10.16 12.01 19.79
C PRO A 242 10.91 12.08 18.44
N PRO A 243 11.80 11.12 18.16
CA PRO A 243 12.38 10.94 16.83
C PRO A 243 11.29 10.91 15.75
N TYR A 244 11.62 11.37 14.56
CA TYR A 244 10.71 11.35 13.42
C TYR A 244 11.40 10.79 12.20
N THR A 245 10.78 9.77 11.60
CA THR A 245 11.12 9.24 10.29
C THR A 245 9.84 9.15 9.50
N ASP A 246 9.83 9.74 8.30
CA ASP A 246 8.71 9.64 7.39
C ASP A 246 8.44 8.16 7.07
N PRO A 247 7.26 7.61 7.44
CA PRO A 247 6.94 6.22 7.20
C PRO A 247 6.82 5.89 5.71
N SER A 248 6.61 6.89 4.85
CA SER A 248 6.56 6.72 3.39
C SER A 248 7.95 6.70 2.74
N ARG A 249 9.01 7.03 3.48
CA ARG A 249 10.36 7.06 2.94
C ARG A 249 10.86 5.65 2.68
N PHE A 250 11.12 5.35 1.40
CA PHE A 250 11.81 4.14 0.97
C PHE A 250 13.27 4.47 0.66
N ASP A 251 14.17 4.10 1.56
CA ASP A 251 15.61 4.21 1.31
C ASP A 251 16.03 3.18 0.27
N ILE A 252 16.64 3.65 -0.83
CA ILE A 252 17.13 2.79 -1.90
C ILE A 252 18.37 2.06 -1.37
N PRO A 253 18.31 0.72 -1.17
CA PRO A 253 19.46 -0.04 -0.72
C PRO A 253 20.51 -0.12 -1.83
N GLU A 254 21.77 -0.33 -1.43
CA GLU A 254 22.83 -0.71 -2.36
C GLU A 254 22.50 -2.08 -2.97
N MET A 255 22.84 -2.27 -4.24
CA MET A 255 22.61 -3.52 -4.98
C MET A 255 23.90 -4.32 -5.09
N THR A 256 23.82 -5.64 -5.05
CA THR A 256 24.97 -6.52 -5.28
C THR A 256 25.51 -6.35 -6.71
N GLU A 257 26.82 -6.53 -6.89
CA GLU A 257 27.39 -6.65 -8.23
C GLU A 257 27.13 -8.06 -8.81
N LEU A 258 27.18 -8.18 -10.14
CA LEU A 258 27.15 -9.49 -10.78
C LEU A 258 28.40 -10.28 -10.39
N PRO A 259 28.26 -11.51 -9.86
CA PRO A 259 29.42 -12.31 -9.49
C PRO A 259 30.32 -12.60 -10.70
N THR A 260 31.63 -12.50 -10.49
CA THR A 260 32.62 -12.75 -11.56
C THR A 260 33.03 -14.22 -11.69
N ASP A 261 32.69 -15.05 -10.71
CA ASP A 261 33.02 -16.47 -10.59
C ASP A 261 31.89 -17.40 -11.04
N VAL A 262 31.11 -16.97 -12.04
CA VAL A 262 30.03 -17.76 -12.66
C VAL A 262 30.54 -18.55 -13.87
N GLN A 263 29.87 -19.66 -14.17
CA GLN A 263 30.13 -20.43 -15.40
C GLN A 263 29.83 -19.57 -16.64
N PRO A 264 30.68 -19.60 -17.68
CA PRO A 264 30.35 -18.96 -18.95
C PRO A 264 29.09 -19.59 -19.57
N PHE A 265 28.21 -18.75 -20.11
CA PHE A 265 27.05 -19.24 -20.83
C PHE A 265 27.44 -20.03 -22.08
N GLU A 266 26.90 -21.23 -22.22
CA GLU A 266 26.99 -22.02 -23.44
C GLU A 266 25.81 -21.73 -24.37
N TYR A 267 26.06 -21.78 -25.68
CA TYR A 267 25.05 -21.49 -26.70
C TYR A 267 24.99 -22.61 -27.75
N VAL A 268 23.79 -22.93 -28.19
CA VAL A 268 23.51 -23.86 -29.29
C VAL A 268 22.92 -23.10 -30.47
N ASP A 269 23.31 -23.49 -31.69
CA ASP A 269 22.67 -22.99 -32.92
C ASP A 269 21.38 -23.77 -33.17
N VAL A 270 20.25 -23.06 -33.14
CA VAL A 270 18.90 -23.61 -33.36
C VAL A 270 18.34 -23.23 -34.73
N GLY A 271 19.11 -22.57 -35.58
CA GLY A 271 18.64 -21.99 -36.83
C GLY A 271 17.67 -20.83 -36.61
N ALA A 272 16.93 -20.42 -37.65
CA ALA A 272 16.02 -19.27 -37.62
C ALA A 272 14.70 -19.53 -36.84
N LYS A 273 14.81 -20.04 -35.60
CA LYS A 273 13.70 -20.47 -34.75
C LYS A 273 13.42 -19.53 -33.58
N ILE A 274 14.20 -18.48 -33.40
CA ILE A 274 14.01 -17.50 -32.34
C ILE A 274 13.53 -16.19 -32.96
N PRO A 275 12.28 -15.79 -32.71
CA PRO A 275 11.75 -14.51 -33.19
C PRO A 275 12.54 -13.31 -32.67
N ASN A 276 12.71 -12.30 -33.52
CA ASN A 276 13.39 -11.05 -33.19
C ASN A 276 12.48 -9.85 -33.45
N TYR A 277 11.70 -9.47 -32.43
CA TYR A 277 10.84 -8.29 -32.51
C TYR A 277 11.65 -7.03 -32.24
N LEU A 278 11.60 -6.08 -33.17
CA LEU A 278 12.36 -4.84 -33.08
C LEU A 278 11.51 -3.72 -32.44
N PRO A 279 12.12 -2.81 -31.66
CA PRO A 279 11.47 -1.58 -31.23
C PRO A 279 10.96 -0.77 -32.43
N SER A 280 9.64 -0.57 -32.48
CA SER A 280 8.97 0.11 -33.58
C SER A 280 7.61 0.65 -33.15
N ASN A 281 7.15 1.72 -33.82
CA ASN A 281 5.77 2.21 -33.68
C ASN A 281 4.74 1.31 -34.37
N GLN A 282 5.18 0.35 -35.19
CA GLN A 282 4.33 -0.66 -35.80
C GLN A 282 4.40 -1.95 -34.99
N TRP A 283 3.26 -2.36 -34.42
CA TRP A 283 3.15 -3.57 -33.62
C TRP A 283 3.56 -4.81 -34.42
N GLY A 284 4.38 -5.68 -33.82
CA GLY A 284 4.85 -6.91 -34.45
C GLY A 284 5.97 -6.74 -35.49
N THR A 285 6.61 -5.57 -35.59
CA THR A 285 7.79 -5.37 -36.45
C THR A 285 8.90 -6.35 -36.09
N GLN A 286 9.45 -7.05 -37.08
CA GLN A 286 10.45 -8.10 -36.89
C GLN A 286 11.70 -7.84 -37.74
N GLY A 287 12.86 -8.18 -37.17
CA GLY A 287 14.13 -8.28 -37.87
C GLY A 287 14.45 -9.72 -38.24
N GLU A 288 15.70 -9.95 -38.68
CA GLU A 288 16.17 -11.32 -38.92
C GLU A 288 16.09 -12.16 -37.63
N PRO A 289 15.57 -13.40 -37.69
CA PRO A 289 15.51 -14.29 -36.54
C PRO A 289 16.88 -14.52 -35.91
N LEU A 290 16.91 -14.68 -34.59
CA LEU A 290 18.12 -15.07 -33.89
C LEU A 290 18.36 -16.57 -34.08
N THR A 291 19.63 -16.96 -34.16
CA THR A 291 20.01 -18.37 -34.40
C THR A 291 20.68 -19.05 -33.22
N LYS A 292 21.15 -18.30 -32.23
CA LYS A 292 21.81 -18.84 -31.05
C LYS A 292 20.90 -18.79 -29.84
N MET A 293 20.79 -19.91 -29.14
CA MET A 293 20.04 -20.07 -27.90
C MET A 293 21.01 -20.38 -26.76
N GLN A 294 20.91 -19.66 -25.64
CA GLN A 294 21.62 -20.05 -24.42
C GLN A 294 21.12 -21.43 -23.97
N LEU A 295 22.02 -22.33 -23.58
CA LEU A 295 21.61 -23.57 -22.91
C LEU A 295 21.09 -23.25 -21.49
N PRO A 296 20.09 -24.01 -20.99
CA PRO A 296 19.63 -23.85 -19.62
C PRO A 296 20.75 -24.18 -18.64
N LEU A 297 20.85 -23.43 -17.55
CA LEU A 297 21.77 -23.68 -16.46
C LEU A 297 21.13 -24.57 -15.39
N PRO A 298 21.89 -25.39 -14.65
CA PRO A 298 21.42 -25.97 -13.40
C PRO A 298 20.99 -24.88 -12.41
N ALA A 299 20.01 -25.17 -11.56
CA ALA A 299 19.49 -24.21 -10.56
C ALA A 299 20.60 -23.61 -9.68
N SER A 300 21.56 -24.43 -9.24
CA SER A 300 22.71 -24.01 -8.42
C SER A 300 23.65 -23.02 -9.12
N GLU A 301 23.67 -22.96 -10.44
CA GLU A 301 24.46 -21.99 -11.20
C GLU A 301 23.60 -20.77 -11.58
N SER A 302 22.37 -20.99 -12.06
CA SER A 302 21.44 -19.92 -12.42
C SER A 302 21.19 -18.95 -11.25
N ILE A 303 21.13 -19.44 -10.02
CA ILE A 303 20.91 -18.59 -8.84
C ILE A 303 22.03 -17.55 -8.62
N LYS A 304 23.26 -17.84 -9.05
CA LYS A 304 24.40 -16.91 -8.96
C LYS A 304 24.30 -15.74 -9.95
N HIS A 305 23.38 -15.83 -10.90
CA HIS A 305 23.14 -14.79 -11.90
C HIS A 305 22.11 -13.75 -11.42
N PHE A 306 21.56 -13.88 -10.21
CA PHE A 306 20.70 -12.87 -9.61
C PHE A 306 21.50 -11.74 -8.95
N VAL A 307 21.00 -10.52 -9.13
CA VAL A 307 21.37 -9.33 -8.36
C VAL A 307 20.22 -8.99 -7.43
N THR A 308 20.55 -8.69 -6.17
CA THR A 308 19.62 -8.34 -5.08
C THR A 308 20.11 -7.07 -4.38
N PRO A 309 19.31 -6.46 -3.49
CA PRO A 309 19.87 -5.56 -2.49
C PRO A 309 20.92 -6.27 -1.63
N VAL A 310 21.98 -5.57 -1.21
CA VAL A 310 23.13 -6.17 -0.49
C VAL A 310 22.77 -6.90 0.81
N ASP A 311 21.69 -6.48 1.45
CA ASP A 311 21.19 -7.09 2.69
C ASP A 311 20.26 -8.29 2.44
N PHE A 312 20.15 -8.74 1.19
CA PHE A 312 19.28 -9.84 0.78
C PHE A 312 20.05 -10.87 -0.03
N HIS A 313 19.60 -12.11 0.02
CA HIS A 313 20.08 -13.20 -0.84
C HIS A 313 18.93 -14.07 -1.34
N VAL A 314 19.21 -14.91 -2.34
CA VAL A 314 18.25 -15.84 -2.92
C VAL A 314 18.63 -17.26 -2.52
N GLU A 315 17.64 -18.05 -2.09
CA GLU A 315 17.77 -19.46 -1.76
C GLU A 315 16.85 -20.31 -2.66
N LEU A 316 17.30 -21.51 -3.00
CA LEU A 316 16.51 -22.46 -3.79
C LEU A 316 15.66 -23.34 -2.87
N TYR A 317 14.34 -23.32 -3.04
CA TYR A 317 13.44 -24.22 -2.30
C TYR A 317 13.15 -25.50 -3.09
N ALA A 318 12.85 -25.38 -4.38
CA ALA A 318 12.56 -26.52 -5.26
C ALA A 318 12.92 -26.21 -6.71
N SER A 319 13.32 -27.22 -7.48
CA SER A 319 13.76 -27.07 -8.88
C SER A 319 13.14 -28.13 -9.80
N GLU A 320 13.42 -28.03 -11.08
CA GLU A 320 12.85 -28.87 -12.13
C GLU A 320 12.94 -30.40 -11.94
N PRO A 321 13.92 -31.00 -11.24
CA PRO A 321 13.91 -32.44 -10.99
C PRO A 321 12.79 -32.89 -10.03
N SER A 322 12.23 -31.95 -9.27
CA SER A 322 11.17 -32.19 -8.28
C SER A 322 9.77 -32.18 -8.89
N PHE A 323 9.62 -31.70 -10.12
CA PHE A 323 8.33 -31.51 -10.79
C PHE A 323 8.22 -32.37 -12.05
N GLU A 324 6.99 -32.66 -12.48
CA GLU A 324 6.75 -33.30 -13.78
C GLU A 324 6.35 -32.29 -14.87
N GLY A 325 5.76 -31.17 -14.46
CA GLY A 325 5.48 -30.01 -15.29
C GLY A 325 6.04 -28.73 -14.66
N LYS A 326 5.70 -27.58 -15.23
CA LYS A 326 6.17 -26.28 -14.75
C LYS A 326 5.21 -25.72 -13.69
N PRO A 327 5.67 -25.31 -12.50
CA PRO A 327 4.83 -24.59 -11.55
C PRO A 327 4.25 -23.32 -12.22
N ILE A 328 2.94 -23.09 -12.16
CA ILE A 328 2.25 -21.92 -12.74
C ILE A 328 1.50 -21.08 -11.70
N ALA A 329 1.20 -21.68 -10.55
CA ALA A 329 0.63 -21.00 -9.38
C ALA A 329 1.09 -21.72 -8.11
N MET A 330 1.16 -20.98 -7.00
CA MET A 330 1.54 -21.54 -5.70
C MET A 330 0.75 -20.90 -4.54
N ASN A 331 0.61 -21.63 -3.43
CA ASN A 331 0.06 -21.13 -2.17
C ASN A 331 0.51 -22.04 -1.01
N TRP A 332 0.31 -21.66 0.25
CA TRP A 332 0.67 -22.48 1.42
C TRP A 332 -0.54 -22.89 2.23
N ASP A 333 -0.50 -24.10 2.78
CA ASP A 333 -1.56 -24.55 3.67
C ASP A 333 -1.38 -24.03 5.10
N HIS A 334 -2.37 -24.34 5.94
CA HIS A 334 -2.37 -23.99 7.36
C HIS A 334 -1.34 -24.77 8.21
N GLN A 335 -0.47 -25.57 7.58
CA GLN A 335 0.71 -26.19 8.18
C GLN A 335 2.02 -25.60 7.62
N GLY A 336 1.95 -24.59 6.74
CA GLY A 336 3.11 -23.93 6.15
C GLY A 336 3.71 -24.68 4.96
N ARG A 337 3.09 -25.77 4.49
CA ARG A 337 3.58 -26.55 3.35
C ARG A 337 3.28 -25.83 2.05
N LEU A 338 4.22 -25.82 1.11
CA LEU A 338 4.04 -25.20 -0.20
C LEU A 338 3.20 -26.13 -1.10
N TRP A 339 2.19 -25.59 -1.77
CA TRP A 339 1.39 -26.28 -2.77
C TRP A 339 1.58 -25.61 -4.13
N VAL A 340 1.90 -26.39 -5.16
CA VAL A 340 2.13 -25.90 -6.52
C VAL A 340 1.15 -26.52 -7.49
N CYS A 341 0.59 -25.67 -8.36
CA CYS A 341 -0.09 -26.08 -9.58
C CYS A 341 0.96 -26.25 -10.68
N GLU A 342 1.13 -27.46 -11.21
CA GLU A 342 2.07 -27.76 -12.30
C GLU A 342 1.33 -27.86 -13.63
N THR A 343 1.93 -27.35 -14.70
CA THR A 343 1.39 -27.50 -16.05
C THR A 343 2.41 -27.99 -17.08
N ILE A 344 1.98 -28.94 -17.89
CA ILE A 344 2.60 -29.39 -19.14
C ILE A 344 1.78 -28.84 -20.31
N ASP A 345 0.48 -28.64 -20.10
CA ASP A 345 -0.49 -28.32 -21.13
C ASP A 345 -0.38 -26.86 -21.63
N TYR A 346 -0.08 -25.91 -20.73
CA TYR A 346 0.07 -24.49 -21.10
C TYR A 346 1.22 -24.26 -22.11
N PRO A 347 1.05 -23.47 -23.20
CA PRO A 347 -0.13 -22.65 -23.50
C PRO A 347 -1.10 -23.26 -24.52
N ASN A 348 -0.75 -24.31 -25.26
CA ASN A 348 -1.47 -24.70 -26.48
C ASN A 348 -2.23 -26.04 -26.39
N GLU A 349 -2.00 -26.85 -25.37
CA GLU A 349 -2.67 -28.15 -25.25
C GLU A 349 -3.97 -27.97 -24.48
N LEU A 350 -5.08 -27.91 -25.22
CA LEU A 350 -6.42 -27.78 -24.65
C LEU A 350 -7.08 -29.16 -24.60
N HIS A 351 -7.34 -29.64 -23.39
CA HIS A 351 -7.91 -30.97 -23.15
C HIS A 351 -9.41 -30.88 -22.84
N PRO A 352 -10.21 -31.91 -23.22
CA PRO A 352 -11.53 -32.09 -22.64
C PRO A 352 -11.46 -32.23 -21.12
N ARG A 353 -12.60 -31.98 -20.44
CA ARG A 353 -12.72 -32.12 -18.99
C ARG A 353 -12.19 -33.47 -18.49
N ASN A 354 -11.43 -33.43 -17.39
CA ASN A 354 -10.80 -34.58 -16.72
C ASN A 354 -9.89 -35.41 -17.64
N ASN A 355 -9.19 -34.77 -18.57
CA ASN A 355 -8.25 -35.43 -19.47
C ASN A 355 -6.99 -34.59 -19.74
N GLY A 356 -6.74 -33.59 -18.90
CA GLY A 356 -5.49 -32.83 -18.94
C GLY A 356 -4.39 -33.56 -18.17
N ARG A 357 -3.15 -33.08 -18.29
CA ARG A 357 -1.97 -33.73 -17.69
C ARG A 357 -1.38 -32.95 -16.52
N ASP A 358 -2.05 -31.88 -16.15
CA ASP A 358 -1.61 -30.95 -15.13
C ASP A 358 -2.01 -31.44 -13.75
N ARG A 359 -1.31 -30.93 -12.72
CA ARG A 359 -1.31 -31.53 -11.38
C ARG A 359 -1.21 -30.50 -10.28
N ILE A 360 -1.52 -30.93 -9.06
CA ILE A 360 -1.22 -30.21 -7.83
C ILE A 360 -0.32 -31.08 -6.97
N ARG A 361 0.77 -30.49 -6.47
CA ARG A 361 1.75 -31.15 -5.62
C ARG A 361 1.98 -30.37 -4.34
N ILE A 362 2.13 -31.11 -3.25
CA ILE A 362 2.58 -30.60 -1.96
C ILE A 362 4.10 -30.78 -1.89
N CYS A 363 4.81 -29.70 -1.61
CA CYS A 363 6.25 -29.63 -1.44
C CYS A 363 6.53 -29.37 0.04
N GLU A 364 7.25 -30.30 0.67
CA GLU A 364 7.52 -30.30 2.10
C GLU A 364 9.03 -30.32 2.33
N ASP A 365 9.48 -29.46 3.23
CA ASP A 365 10.78 -29.56 3.89
C ASP A 365 10.56 -30.36 5.18
N THR A 366 11.19 -31.53 5.29
CA THR A 366 11.00 -32.44 6.42
C THR A 366 12.17 -32.47 7.40
N ASP A 367 13.29 -31.83 7.06
CA ASP A 367 14.49 -31.77 7.91
C ASP A 367 14.87 -30.35 8.37
N GLY A 368 14.16 -29.33 7.88
CA GLY A 368 14.26 -27.94 8.31
C GLY A 368 15.42 -27.17 7.68
N ASP A 369 15.97 -27.64 6.55
CA ASP A 369 17.03 -26.96 5.82
C ASP A 369 16.54 -25.90 4.81
N HIS A 370 15.22 -25.69 4.77
CA HIS A 370 14.50 -24.82 3.84
C HIS A 370 14.59 -25.24 2.37
N VAL A 371 14.81 -26.52 2.11
CA VAL A 371 14.72 -27.13 0.78
C VAL A 371 13.66 -28.23 0.82
N ALA A 372 12.75 -28.24 -0.16
CA ALA A 372 11.76 -29.32 -0.22
C ALA A 372 12.44 -30.66 -0.56
N ASP A 373 12.26 -31.65 0.30
CA ASP A 373 12.77 -33.02 0.14
C ASP A 373 11.65 -34.03 -0.13
N LYS A 374 10.38 -33.68 0.16
CA LYS A 374 9.22 -34.55 -0.02
C LYS A 374 8.18 -33.89 -0.92
N PHE A 375 7.66 -34.70 -1.85
CA PHE A 375 6.82 -34.25 -2.96
C PHE A 375 5.59 -35.17 -3.10
N THR A 376 4.44 -34.73 -2.60
CA THR A 376 3.20 -35.52 -2.58
C THR A 376 2.26 -35.08 -3.69
N LEU A 377 1.82 -36.00 -4.56
CA LEU A 377 0.80 -35.70 -5.57
C LEU A 377 -0.57 -35.64 -4.91
N PHE A 378 -1.17 -34.45 -4.87
CA PHE A 378 -2.50 -34.23 -4.29
C PHE A 378 -3.61 -34.49 -5.30
N ALA A 379 -3.48 -33.96 -6.52
CA ALA A 379 -4.48 -34.12 -7.59
C ALA A 379 -3.84 -34.11 -8.98
N ASP A 380 -4.43 -34.85 -9.92
CA ASP A 380 -4.08 -34.91 -11.34
C ASP A 380 -5.32 -34.71 -12.23
N ASP A 381 -5.22 -35.02 -13.52
CA ASP A 381 -6.27 -34.81 -14.53
C ASP A 381 -6.79 -33.36 -14.58
N LEU A 382 -5.90 -32.40 -14.31
CA LEU A 382 -6.15 -30.96 -14.44
C LEU A 382 -5.67 -30.46 -15.81
N SER A 383 -6.16 -29.30 -16.23
CA SER A 383 -5.80 -28.63 -17.48
C SER A 383 -5.66 -27.14 -17.21
N ILE A 384 -4.42 -26.66 -17.20
CA ILE A 384 -3.98 -25.28 -16.98
C ILE A 384 -4.54 -24.72 -15.65
N PRO A 385 -4.09 -25.24 -14.49
CA PRO A 385 -4.55 -24.80 -13.18
C PRO A 385 -3.86 -23.48 -12.75
N THR A 386 -4.56 -22.34 -12.86
CA THR A 386 -3.97 -20.98 -12.78
C THR A 386 -4.23 -20.23 -11.47
N GLY A 387 -4.86 -20.89 -10.50
CA GLY A 387 -5.10 -20.34 -9.17
C GLY A 387 -5.45 -21.45 -8.18
N ILE A 388 -4.99 -21.31 -6.94
CA ILE A 388 -5.22 -22.27 -5.86
C ILE A 388 -5.39 -21.53 -4.53
N ILE A 389 -6.41 -21.89 -3.75
CA ILE A 389 -6.62 -21.37 -2.40
C ILE A 389 -7.28 -22.38 -1.48
N PHE A 390 -6.94 -22.35 -0.19
CA PHE A 390 -7.43 -23.32 0.79
C PHE A 390 -8.82 -23.00 1.29
N HIS A 391 -9.65 -24.03 1.42
CA HIS A 391 -10.97 -23.95 2.01
C HIS A 391 -11.34 -25.28 2.66
N ARG A 392 -11.64 -25.26 3.96
CA ARG A 392 -11.84 -26.46 4.79
C ARG A 392 -10.65 -27.42 4.63
N ASN A 393 -10.94 -28.71 4.44
CA ASN A 393 -9.98 -29.80 4.24
C ASN A 393 -9.51 -29.96 2.78
N GLY A 394 -9.68 -28.92 1.98
CA GLY A 394 -9.40 -28.99 0.55
C GLY A 394 -8.91 -27.67 -0.03
N VAL A 395 -8.92 -27.62 -1.36
CA VAL A 395 -8.49 -26.47 -2.15
C VAL A 395 -9.51 -26.13 -3.23
N ILE A 396 -9.65 -24.84 -3.49
CA ILE A 396 -10.38 -24.29 -4.62
C ILE A 396 -9.36 -23.96 -5.70
N VAL A 397 -9.61 -24.46 -6.91
CA VAL A 397 -8.64 -24.43 -8.00
C VAL A 397 -9.29 -23.85 -9.25
N GLN A 398 -8.70 -22.82 -9.84
CA GLN A 398 -9.05 -22.44 -11.20
C GLN A 398 -8.41 -23.44 -12.15
N ASN A 399 -9.20 -24.20 -12.89
CA ASN A 399 -8.79 -25.27 -13.79
C ASN A 399 -9.38 -25.04 -15.19
N GLY A 400 -8.66 -24.32 -16.05
CA GLY A 400 -9.09 -24.03 -17.40
C GLY A 400 -10.46 -23.35 -17.45
N THR A 401 -11.47 -24.07 -17.94
CA THR A 401 -12.86 -23.57 -18.10
C THR A 401 -13.72 -23.70 -16.83
N GLU A 402 -13.18 -24.24 -15.73
CA GLU A 402 -13.92 -24.56 -14.50
C GLU A 402 -13.17 -24.07 -13.25
N THR A 403 -13.91 -23.64 -12.23
CA THR A 403 -13.40 -23.51 -10.85
C THR A 403 -13.84 -24.73 -10.07
N LEU A 404 -12.88 -25.47 -9.50
CA LEU A 404 -13.09 -26.74 -8.82
C LEU A 404 -12.93 -26.58 -7.30
N TRP A 405 -13.60 -27.42 -6.54
CA TRP A 405 -13.25 -27.77 -5.16
C TRP A 405 -12.76 -29.21 -5.13
N LEU A 406 -11.56 -29.40 -4.59
CA LEU A 406 -10.89 -30.68 -4.41
C LEU A 406 -10.69 -30.91 -2.91
N GLU A 407 -11.18 -32.03 -2.38
CA GLU A 407 -11.17 -32.31 -0.94
C GLU A 407 -10.42 -33.61 -0.65
N ASP A 408 -9.60 -33.59 0.41
CA ASP A 408 -9.10 -34.79 1.07
C ASP A 408 -10.06 -35.15 2.22
N THR A 409 -10.69 -36.32 2.13
CA THR A 409 -11.70 -36.75 3.10
C THR A 409 -11.14 -37.68 4.18
N ASN A 410 -9.90 -38.12 4.02
CA ASN A 410 -9.31 -39.19 4.84
C ASN A 410 -7.96 -38.82 5.49
N GLY A 411 -7.36 -37.70 5.07
CA GLY A 411 -6.12 -37.15 5.60
C GLY A 411 -4.85 -37.81 5.04
N ASP A 412 -4.91 -38.42 3.85
CA ASP A 412 -3.74 -39.00 3.17
C ASP A 412 -3.07 -38.06 2.16
N ASP A 413 -3.43 -36.77 2.19
CA ASP A 413 -2.92 -35.71 1.31
C ASP A 413 -3.24 -35.99 -0.18
N LYS A 414 -4.43 -36.53 -0.46
CA LYS A 414 -4.95 -36.76 -1.82
C LYS A 414 -6.40 -36.29 -1.96
N ALA A 415 -6.72 -35.77 -3.14
CA ALA A 415 -8.08 -35.38 -3.47
C ALA A 415 -8.97 -36.62 -3.69
N ASP A 416 -9.87 -36.87 -2.75
CA ASP A 416 -10.90 -37.93 -2.82
C ASP A 416 -12.16 -37.46 -3.56
N GLU A 417 -12.54 -36.19 -3.38
CA GLU A 417 -13.70 -35.59 -4.03
C GLU A 417 -13.29 -34.47 -4.99
N ARG A 418 -14.00 -34.39 -6.13
CA ARG A 418 -13.90 -33.28 -7.11
C ARG A 418 -15.28 -32.75 -7.44
N ARG A 419 -15.48 -31.45 -7.23
CA ARG A 419 -16.75 -30.76 -7.54
C ARG A 419 -16.48 -29.49 -8.33
N VAL A 420 -17.33 -29.19 -9.31
CA VAL A 420 -17.30 -27.91 -10.00
C VAL A 420 -18.13 -26.92 -9.19
N LEU A 421 -17.55 -25.76 -8.92
CA LEU A 421 -18.19 -24.64 -8.23
C LEU A 421 -18.66 -23.59 -9.23
N ILE A 422 -17.85 -23.31 -10.24
CA ILE A 422 -18.16 -22.37 -11.33
C ILE A 422 -17.73 -23.00 -12.65
N SER A 423 -18.61 -22.98 -13.66
CA SER A 423 -18.32 -23.44 -15.01
C SER A 423 -18.40 -22.30 -16.03
N ASN A 424 -18.05 -22.60 -17.28
CA ASN A 424 -18.18 -21.69 -18.43
C ASN A 424 -17.25 -20.46 -18.38
N TRP A 425 -16.04 -20.64 -17.83
CA TRP A 425 -14.94 -19.71 -18.07
C TRP A 425 -14.42 -19.88 -19.50
N GLU A 426 -14.14 -18.77 -20.20
CA GLU A 426 -13.60 -18.83 -21.55
C GLU A 426 -12.08 -19.06 -21.52
N LEU A 427 -11.61 -20.04 -22.31
CA LEU A 427 -10.20 -20.43 -22.45
C LEU A 427 -9.73 -20.37 -23.92
N THR A 428 -10.38 -19.52 -24.73
CA THR A 428 -10.02 -19.34 -26.15
C THR A 428 -8.59 -18.85 -26.31
N ASP A 429 -8.10 -18.02 -25.39
CA ASP A 429 -6.71 -17.64 -25.23
C ASP A 429 -6.27 -18.00 -23.81
N THR A 430 -5.25 -18.85 -23.67
CA THR A 430 -4.84 -19.39 -22.36
C THR A 430 -4.14 -18.37 -21.48
N HIS A 431 -3.75 -17.22 -22.03
CA HIS A 431 -3.18 -16.10 -21.28
C HIS A 431 -4.27 -15.16 -20.71
N GLY A 432 -5.48 -15.20 -21.27
CA GLY A 432 -6.59 -14.31 -20.92
C GLY A 432 -7.60 -14.87 -19.91
N GLY A 433 -7.25 -15.94 -19.17
CA GLY A 433 -8.15 -16.67 -18.26
C GLY A 433 -8.24 -16.11 -16.84
N VAL A 434 -8.94 -16.84 -15.96
CA VAL A 434 -9.01 -16.54 -14.52
C VAL A 434 -7.69 -16.89 -13.83
N SER A 435 -7.29 -16.11 -12.82
CA SER A 435 -6.07 -16.35 -12.04
C SER A 435 -6.13 -15.69 -10.65
N ASN A 436 -5.05 -15.88 -9.87
CA ASN A 436 -4.75 -15.11 -8.65
C ASN A 436 -5.83 -15.19 -7.54
N PHE A 437 -6.21 -16.39 -7.09
CA PHE A 437 -7.14 -16.51 -5.95
C PHE A 437 -6.54 -15.97 -4.63
N ARG A 438 -7.28 -15.09 -3.93
CA ARG A 438 -6.91 -14.50 -2.63
C ARG A 438 -8.06 -14.51 -1.65
N TYR A 439 -7.79 -14.85 -0.40
CA TYR A 439 -8.79 -14.78 0.67
C TYR A 439 -8.85 -13.34 1.19
N GLY A 440 -9.97 -12.66 0.97
CA GLY A 440 -10.18 -11.31 1.45
C GLY A 440 -10.49 -11.26 2.93
N LEU A 441 -10.21 -10.11 3.55
CA LEU A 441 -10.58 -9.88 4.96
C LEU A 441 -12.09 -10.02 5.16
N ASP A 442 -12.91 -9.72 4.16
CA ASP A 442 -14.37 -9.86 4.24
C ASP A 442 -14.90 -11.29 4.02
N ASN A 443 -14.03 -12.30 4.07
CA ASN A 443 -14.33 -13.72 3.86
C ASN A 443 -14.80 -14.07 2.43
N TRP A 444 -14.58 -13.19 1.46
CA TRP A 444 -14.74 -13.49 0.03
C TRP A 444 -13.43 -13.99 -0.58
N ILE A 445 -13.53 -14.74 -1.67
CA ILE A 445 -12.37 -15.08 -2.49
C ILE A 445 -12.30 -14.09 -3.66
N TYR A 446 -11.21 -13.35 -3.74
CA TYR A 446 -10.91 -12.41 -4.82
C TYR A 446 -10.10 -13.11 -5.89
N ALA A 447 -10.28 -12.66 -7.12
CA ALA A 447 -9.65 -13.23 -8.30
C ALA A 447 -9.52 -12.19 -9.41
N MET A 448 -8.68 -12.53 -10.39
CA MET A 448 -8.57 -11.78 -11.63
C MET A 448 -9.17 -12.59 -12.79
N GLN A 449 -9.70 -11.88 -13.78
CA GLN A 449 -10.05 -12.44 -15.09
C GLN A 449 -9.24 -11.66 -16.12
N GLY A 450 -8.58 -12.35 -17.04
CA GLY A 450 -7.93 -11.76 -18.21
C GLY A 450 -8.93 -11.34 -19.29
N TYR A 451 -8.48 -10.97 -20.48
CA TYR A 451 -9.36 -10.36 -21.50
C TYR A 451 -10.38 -11.30 -22.16
N ASN A 452 -10.41 -12.60 -21.83
CA ASN A 452 -11.45 -13.49 -22.34
C ASN A 452 -12.84 -13.02 -21.87
N ASN A 453 -13.89 -13.35 -22.62
CA ASN A 453 -15.25 -12.93 -22.37
C ASN A 453 -16.07 -14.07 -21.76
N SER A 454 -15.78 -14.33 -20.49
CA SER A 454 -16.40 -15.38 -19.71
C SER A 454 -17.86 -15.05 -19.34
N SER A 455 -18.68 -16.10 -19.26
CA SER A 455 -20.08 -16.02 -18.81
C SER A 455 -20.29 -17.05 -17.70
N PRO A 456 -19.82 -16.80 -16.47
CA PRO A 456 -19.73 -17.83 -15.44
C PRO A 456 -21.10 -18.40 -15.08
N VAL A 457 -21.12 -19.69 -14.75
CA VAL A 457 -22.31 -20.42 -14.28
C VAL A 457 -22.00 -21.02 -12.92
N ILE A 458 -22.83 -20.70 -11.93
CA ILE A 458 -22.72 -21.30 -10.59
C ILE A 458 -23.24 -22.73 -10.65
N GLU A 459 -22.43 -23.67 -10.16
CA GLU A 459 -22.77 -25.08 -10.06
C GLU A 459 -23.04 -25.46 -8.59
N PRO A 460 -23.97 -26.40 -8.32
CA PRO A 460 -24.79 -27.15 -9.26
C PRO A 460 -26.13 -26.48 -9.61
N SER A 461 -26.35 -25.21 -9.21
CA SER A 461 -27.64 -24.53 -9.43
C SER A 461 -27.91 -24.25 -10.92
N GLY A 462 -26.87 -24.18 -11.75
CA GLY A 462 -26.96 -23.77 -13.15
C GLY A 462 -27.25 -22.29 -13.34
N GLU A 463 -27.08 -21.48 -12.28
CA GLU A 463 -27.37 -20.05 -12.31
C GLU A 463 -26.33 -19.32 -13.15
N LYS A 464 -26.80 -18.67 -14.22
CA LYS A 464 -25.96 -17.88 -15.12
C LYS A 464 -25.72 -16.49 -14.55
N GLN A 465 -24.46 -16.11 -14.45
CA GLN A 465 -24.06 -14.77 -14.05
C GLN A 465 -23.83 -13.84 -15.25
N PRO A 466 -23.87 -12.51 -15.04
CA PRO A 466 -23.46 -11.56 -16.06
C PRO A 466 -22.07 -11.85 -16.62
N SER A 467 -21.89 -11.61 -17.92
CA SER A 467 -20.57 -11.78 -18.54
C SER A 467 -19.67 -10.60 -18.19
N PHE A 468 -18.40 -10.88 -17.96
CA PHE A 468 -17.38 -9.87 -17.72
C PHE A 468 -16.04 -10.28 -18.33
N ARG A 469 -15.17 -9.29 -18.49
CA ARG A 469 -13.83 -9.41 -19.10
C ARG A 469 -12.77 -8.97 -18.10
N MET A 470 -11.65 -8.44 -18.61
CA MET A 470 -10.45 -8.10 -17.85
C MET A 470 -10.74 -7.23 -16.63
N GLY A 471 -10.43 -7.74 -15.44
CA GLY A 471 -10.67 -7.01 -14.21
C GLY A 471 -10.66 -7.85 -12.94
N PHE A 472 -10.93 -7.14 -11.84
CA PHE A 472 -11.08 -7.68 -10.50
C PHE A 472 -12.49 -8.24 -10.33
N TRP A 473 -12.58 -9.41 -9.71
CA TRP A 473 -13.86 -9.99 -9.30
C TRP A 473 -13.69 -10.80 -8.02
N ARG A 474 -14.81 -11.17 -7.41
CA ARG A 474 -14.81 -11.99 -6.19
C ARG A 474 -16.03 -12.90 -6.14
N PHE A 475 -15.94 -13.95 -5.34
CA PHE A 475 -17.06 -14.84 -5.05
C PHE A 475 -17.09 -15.28 -3.60
N ARG A 476 -18.26 -15.66 -3.12
CA ARG A 476 -18.48 -16.14 -1.75
C ARG A 476 -18.90 -17.60 -1.77
N LEU A 477 -18.41 -18.37 -0.81
CA LEU A 477 -18.83 -19.73 -0.58
C LEU A 477 -19.77 -19.84 0.62
N SER A 478 -20.66 -20.84 0.57
CA SER A 478 -21.39 -21.27 1.76
C SER A 478 -20.44 -21.93 2.77
N HIS A 479 -20.81 -21.87 4.04
CA HIS A 479 -20.09 -22.51 5.14
C HIS A 479 -20.56 -23.95 5.39
N ASP A 480 -21.16 -24.61 4.41
CA ASP A 480 -21.56 -26.03 4.53
C ASP A 480 -20.35 -26.95 4.31
N ASP A 481 -20.43 -28.20 4.79
CA ASP A 481 -19.39 -29.21 4.55
C ASP A 481 -19.08 -29.41 3.06
N LYS A 482 -20.11 -29.21 2.23
CA LYS A 482 -20.04 -29.27 0.79
C LYS A 482 -20.33 -27.88 0.23
N PRO A 483 -19.33 -27.00 0.13
CA PRO A 483 -19.53 -25.60 -0.22
C PRO A 483 -20.15 -25.45 -1.62
N VAL A 484 -20.93 -24.38 -1.77
CA VAL A 484 -21.44 -23.88 -3.05
C VAL A 484 -21.15 -22.38 -3.16
N VAL A 485 -21.04 -21.86 -4.38
CA VAL A 485 -20.95 -20.41 -4.58
C VAL A 485 -22.30 -19.77 -4.30
N THR A 486 -22.35 -18.81 -3.39
CA THR A 486 -23.58 -18.08 -3.07
C THR A 486 -23.70 -16.79 -3.85
N ASP A 487 -22.56 -16.15 -4.15
CA ASP A 487 -22.51 -14.83 -4.78
C ASP A 487 -21.27 -14.71 -5.68
N ILE A 488 -21.41 -13.99 -6.80
CA ILE A 488 -20.31 -13.55 -7.66
C ILE A 488 -20.47 -12.04 -7.89
N GLU A 489 -19.38 -11.29 -7.74
CA GLU A 489 -19.35 -9.85 -7.98
C GLU A 489 -18.16 -9.47 -8.85
N PHE A 490 -18.44 -8.85 -10.01
CA PHE A 490 -17.43 -8.16 -10.79
C PHE A 490 -17.18 -6.78 -10.18
N LEU A 491 -15.93 -6.51 -9.77
CA LEU A 491 -15.59 -5.33 -8.99
C LEU A 491 -15.18 -4.17 -9.88
N ARG A 492 -14.30 -4.37 -10.87
CA ARG A 492 -13.82 -3.28 -11.72
C ARG A 492 -13.05 -3.77 -12.92
N SER A 493 -13.25 -3.13 -14.07
CA SER A 493 -12.46 -3.37 -15.27
C SER A 493 -11.06 -2.75 -15.17
N THR A 494 -10.05 -3.52 -15.55
CA THR A 494 -8.71 -3.01 -15.86
C THR A 494 -8.63 -2.53 -17.31
N ASP A 495 -7.49 -2.00 -17.73
CA ASP A 495 -7.26 -1.51 -19.11
C ASP A 495 -6.61 -2.55 -20.05
N ASN A 496 -6.13 -3.68 -19.52
CA ASN A 496 -5.55 -4.76 -20.31
C ASN A 496 -5.64 -6.12 -19.60
N ASN A 497 -5.05 -7.16 -20.21
CA ASN A 497 -4.85 -8.47 -19.61
C ASN A 497 -4.20 -8.34 -18.23
N THR A 498 -4.69 -9.11 -17.27
CA THR A 498 -4.27 -8.97 -15.89
C THR A 498 -3.91 -10.32 -15.29
N TRP A 499 -2.80 -10.33 -14.56
CA TRP A 499 -2.28 -11.50 -13.85
C TRP A 499 -1.67 -11.10 -12.51
N GLY A 500 -2.16 -10.00 -11.90
CA GLY A 500 -1.67 -9.54 -10.60
C GLY A 500 -2.80 -9.03 -9.73
N LEU A 501 -2.82 -9.51 -8.49
CA LEU A 501 -3.74 -9.10 -7.44
C LEU A 501 -2.99 -9.07 -6.11
N GLY A 502 -3.08 -7.93 -5.43
CA GLY A 502 -2.58 -7.69 -4.08
C GLY A 502 -3.69 -7.19 -3.17
N ILE A 503 -3.63 -7.57 -1.89
CA ILE A 503 -4.51 -7.08 -0.83
C ILE A 503 -3.62 -6.55 0.28
N SER A 504 -3.83 -5.30 0.70
CA SER A 504 -3.13 -4.72 1.85
C SER A 504 -3.63 -5.31 3.17
N GLU A 505 -2.88 -5.11 4.24
CA GLU A 505 -3.28 -5.52 5.60
C GLU A 505 -4.53 -4.80 6.11
N GLU A 506 -4.93 -3.71 5.46
CA GLU A 506 -6.15 -2.95 5.72
C GLU A 506 -7.32 -3.33 4.79
N GLY A 507 -7.11 -4.25 3.84
CA GLY A 507 -8.13 -4.67 2.87
C GLY A 507 -8.30 -3.73 1.68
N LEU A 508 -7.24 -3.03 1.27
CA LEU A 508 -7.18 -2.26 0.02
C LEU A 508 -6.70 -3.15 -1.12
N ILE A 509 -7.27 -2.97 -2.32
CA ILE A 509 -7.07 -3.88 -3.45
C ILE A 509 -6.20 -3.22 -4.52
N PHE A 510 -5.14 -3.90 -4.91
CA PHE A 510 -4.20 -3.48 -5.95
C PHE A 510 -4.01 -4.57 -6.99
N GLY A 511 -3.47 -4.23 -8.15
CA GLY A 511 -3.14 -5.22 -9.16
C GLY A 511 -2.19 -4.69 -10.22
N SER A 512 -1.90 -5.56 -11.19
CA SER A 512 -1.04 -5.26 -12.34
C SER A 512 -1.68 -5.76 -13.62
N THR A 513 -1.39 -5.09 -14.73
CA THR A 513 -1.77 -5.53 -16.07
C THR A 513 -0.59 -5.52 -17.02
N ALA A 514 -0.72 -6.29 -18.09
CA ALA A 514 0.15 -6.21 -19.25
C ALA A 514 0.10 -4.79 -19.87
N ASN A 515 1.13 -4.46 -20.65
CA ASN A 515 1.19 -3.27 -21.49
C ASN A 515 1.01 -1.92 -20.76
N ARG A 516 2.08 -1.50 -20.06
CA ARG A 516 2.26 -0.17 -19.48
C ARG A 516 1.51 0.14 -18.18
N ASN A 517 0.89 -0.83 -17.54
CA ASN A 517 0.18 -0.60 -16.27
C ASN A 517 0.58 -1.65 -15.22
N PRO A 518 1.85 -1.60 -14.75
CA PRO A 518 2.37 -2.59 -13.81
C PRO A 518 1.84 -2.43 -12.37
N SER A 519 1.15 -1.33 -12.06
CA SER A 519 0.58 -1.09 -10.74
C SER A 519 -0.68 -0.24 -10.88
N ASN A 520 -1.82 -0.73 -10.40
CA ASN A 520 -3.11 -0.04 -10.34
C ASN A 520 -3.79 -0.28 -8.98
N PHE A 521 -4.72 0.62 -8.63
CA PHE A 521 -5.47 0.60 -7.37
C PHE A 521 -6.97 0.56 -7.66
N LEU A 522 -7.73 -0.24 -6.91
CA LEU A 522 -9.20 -0.30 -6.97
C LEU A 522 -9.79 0.47 -5.77
N PRO A 523 -10.18 1.74 -5.95
CA PRO A 523 -10.76 2.56 -4.87
C PRO A 523 -12.24 2.26 -4.63
N ILE A 524 -13.03 2.11 -5.70
CA ILE A 524 -14.49 2.00 -5.64
C ILE A 524 -14.97 0.89 -6.60
N PRO A 525 -15.64 -0.15 -6.08
CA PRO A 525 -16.28 -1.18 -6.90
C PRO A 525 -17.39 -0.65 -7.82
N ASN A 526 -17.61 -1.34 -8.93
CA ASN A 526 -18.58 -1.05 -9.98
C ASN A 526 -20.00 -0.84 -9.45
N ARG A 527 -20.42 -1.61 -8.43
CA ARG A 527 -21.76 -1.51 -7.85
C ARG A 527 -22.16 -0.09 -7.43
N TYR A 528 -21.21 0.76 -7.05
CA TYR A 528 -21.50 2.16 -6.68
C TYR A 528 -21.78 3.04 -7.91
N TYR A 529 -21.15 2.74 -9.04
CA TYR A 529 -21.35 3.43 -10.31
C TYR A 529 -22.63 2.95 -11.00
N GLU A 530 -22.82 1.64 -11.07
CA GLU A 530 -23.94 0.98 -11.78
C GLU A 530 -25.31 1.31 -11.17
N ARG A 531 -25.34 1.74 -9.91
CA ARG A 531 -26.56 2.26 -9.25
C ARG A 531 -26.99 3.62 -9.77
N VAL A 532 -26.09 4.40 -10.38
CA VAL A 532 -26.38 5.73 -10.91
C VAL A 532 -26.72 5.61 -12.39
N LYS A 533 -27.95 5.96 -12.74
CA LYS A 533 -28.46 5.79 -14.10
C LYS A 533 -27.66 6.61 -15.11
N GLY A 534 -27.06 5.94 -16.10
CA GLY A 534 -26.31 6.59 -17.17
C GLY A 534 -24.88 6.96 -16.80
N TRP A 535 -24.42 6.57 -15.61
CA TRP A 535 -23.02 6.69 -15.21
C TRP A 535 -22.34 5.33 -15.26
N GLY A 536 -21.06 5.34 -15.62
CA GLY A 536 -20.26 4.14 -15.75
C GLY A 536 -18.85 4.39 -15.25
N PRO A 537 -18.20 3.36 -14.70
CA PRO A 537 -16.82 3.45 -14.26
C PRO A 537 -15.84 3.51 -15.44
N ASP A 538 -14.80 4.35 -15.34
CA ASP A 538 -13.63 4.22 -16.20
C ASP A 538 -12.83 2.95 -15.88
N GLN A 539 -12.09 2.43 -16.85
CA GLN A 539 -11.06 1.41 -16.60
C GLN A 539 -10.00 1.93 -15.62
N LEU A 540 -9.50 1.06 -14.75
CA LEU A 540 -8.39 1.39 -13.86
C LEU A 540 -7.13 1.66 -14.68
N ARG A 541 -6.49 2.78 -14.37
CA ARG A 541 -5.23 3.24 -14.98
C ARG A 541 -4.08 2.99 -14.03
N THR A 542 -2.87 3.06 -14.58
CA THR A 542 -1.65 2.95 -13.79
C THR A 542 -1.57 4.03 -12.73
N ILE A 543 -1.16 3.62 -11.54
CA ILE A 543 -0.71 4.50 -10.46
C ILE A 543 0.82 4.61 -10.44
N ALA A 544 1.53 3.80 -11.23
CA ALA A 544 2.99 3.87 -11.35
C ALA A 544 3.44 5.14 -12.09
N ASP A 545 4.49 5.77 -11.57
CA ASP A 545 5.23 6.88 -12.18
C ASP A 545 5.87 6.49 -13.52
N THR A 546 6.22 5.22 -13.69
CA THR A 546 6.81 4.66 -14.90
C THR A 546 6.31 3.24 -15.15
N TYR A 547 6.26 2.88 -16.43
CA TYR A 547 6.06 1.50 -16.85
C TYR A 547 7.35 0.81 -17.29
N LEU A 548 8.47 1.52 -17.26
CA LEU A 548 9.76 0.97 -17.64
C LEU A 548 10.27 0.04 -16.54
N PHE A 549 10.96 -1.01 -16.93
CA PHE A 549 11.66 -1.90 -16.02
C PHE A 549 13.17 -1.68 -16.12
N LYS A 550 13.96 -2.25 -15.20
CA LYS A 550 15.42 -2.05 -15.15
C LYS A 550 16.14 -3.39 -15.24
N PRO A 551 16.22 -4.04 -16.42
CA PRO A 551 16.90 -5.33 -16.55
C PRO A 551 18.41 -5.14 -16.38
N ILE A 552 19.10 -6.19 -15.91
CA ILE A 552 20.57 -6.21 -15.76
C ILE A 552 21.29 -6.84 -16.96
N SER A 553 20.55 -7.07 -18.04
CA SER A 553 21.03 -7.66 -19.29
C SER A 553 20.27 -7.05 -20.47
N ASP A 554 20.95 -6.90 -21.61
CA ASP A 554 20.35 -6.51 -22.88
C ASP A 554 19.62 -7.69 -23.59
N ARG A 555 19.80 -8.92 -23.08
CA ARG A 555 19.20 -10.15 -23.60
C ARG A 555 17.76 -10.35 -23.09
N VAL A 556 16.95 -9.31 -23.20
CA VAL A 556 15.51 -9.35 -22.89
C VAL A 556 14.70 -9.78 -24.12
N ARG A 557 13.49 -10.32 -23.88
CA ARG A 557 12.65 -10.92 -24.93
C ARG A 557 11.24 -10.36 -24.91
N GLN A 558 11.00 -9.34 -25.73
CA GLN A 558 9.73 -8.61 -25.75
C GLN A 558 9.14 -8.57 -27.15
N VAL A 559 7.82 -8.61 -27.23
CA VAL A 559 7.06 -8.49 -28.49
C VAL A 559 6.66 -7.05 -28.79
N ASP A 560 6.44 -6.28 -27.73
CA ASP A 560 6.05 -4.88 -27.71
C ASP A 560 6.49 -4.24 -26.38
N GLN A 561 6.18 -2.95 -26.20
CA GLN A 561 6.52 -2.17 -25.01
C GLN A 561 7.99 -2.34 -24.59
N HIS A 562 8.89 -2.37 -25.57
CA HIS A 562 10.31 -2.61 -25.36
C HIS A 562 10.89 -1.67 -24.29
N GLY A 563 11.62 -2.24 -23.33
CA GLY A 563 12.17 -1.51 -22.19
C GLY A 563 11.23 -1.38 -20.99
N GLY A 564 9.98 -1.86 -21.07
CA GLY A 564 9.04 -1.81 -19.94
C GLY A 564 8.20 -3.06 -19.73
N TYR A 565 7.26 -2.98 -18.81
CA TYR A 565 6.33 -4.08 -18.50
C TYR A 565 5.33 -4.28 -19.65
N THR A 566 5.72 -5.12 -20.62
CA THR A 566 4.81 -5.77 -21.59
C THR A 566 3.95 -6.82 -20.89
N ALA A 567 4.52 -7.53 -19.92
CA ALA A 567 3.83 -8.40 -18.98
C ALA A 567 4.21 -8.01 -17.55
N ALA A 568 3.20 -7.78 -16.72
CA ALA A 568 3.36 -7.54 -15.28
C ALA A 568 2.50 -8.57 -14.54
N ALA A 569 3.15 -9.53 -13.89
CA ALA A 569 2.48 -10.63 -13.19
C ALA A 569 2.72 -10.54 -11.68
N GLY A 570 1.69 -10.82 -10.88
CA GLY A 570 1.72 -10.59 -9.44
C GLY A 570 1.64 -9.10 -9.06
N HIS A 571 1.18 -8.85 -7.84
CA HIS A 571 1.21 -7.54 -7.18
C HIS A 571 1.14 -7.74 -5.66
N ALA A 572 1.88 -8.72 -5.12
CA ALA A 572 1.80 -9.01 -3.70
C ALA A 572 2.43 -7.86 -2.90
N LEU A 573 1.71 -7.31 -1.92
CA LEU A 573 2.29 -6.36 -0.97
C LEU A 573 3.09 -7.14 0.08
N TYR A 574 4.17 -6.54 0.56
CA TYR A 574 4.94 -7.09 1.67
C TYR A 574 4.15 -6.97 2.98
N THR A 575 3.45 -8.04 3.39
CA THR A 575 2.54 -8.07 4.55
C THR A 575 3.09 -8.90 5.72
N ALA A 576 4.39 -8.76 5.97
CA ALA A 576 5.13 -9.38 7.05
C ALA A 576 6.06 -8.37 7.74
N ARG A 577 6.80 -8.78 8.80
CA ARG A 577 7.69 -7.90 9.59
C ARG A 577 9.18 -8.25 9.55
N ASN A 578 9.57 -9.25 8.75
CA ASN A 578 10.97 -9.70 8.65
C ASN A 578 11.89 -8.72 7.92
N TYR A 579 11.48 -8.24 6.74
CA TYR A 579 12.19 -7.19 6.00
C TYR A 579 12.16 -5.86 6.75
N PRO A 580 13.00 -4.88 6.37
CA PRO A 580 12.98 -3.57 7.01
C PRO A 580 11.61 -2.89 6.98
N ARG A 581 11.34 -2.04 7.98
CA ARG A 581 10.07 -1.33 8.16
C ARG A 581 9.51 -0.63 6.90
N PRO A 582 10.31 0.06 6.06
CA PRO A 582 9.79 0.74 4.86
C PRO A 582 9.10 -0.16 3.82
N TRP A 583 9.23 -1.48 3.94
CA TRP A 583 8.60 -2.45 3.05
C TRP A 583 7.16 -2.77 3.50
N TRP A 584 6.88 -2.71 4.81
CA TRP A 584 5.67 -3.23 5.45
C TRP A 584 4.41 -2.55 4.93
N ASN A 585 3.52 -3.35 4.35
CA ASN A 585 2.24 -2.93 3.77
C ASN A 585 2.34 -1.75 2.78
N HIS A 586 3.53 -1.57 2.19
CA HIS A 586 3.91 -0.36 1.45
C HIS A 586 4.62 -0.68 0.14
N THR A 587 5.35 -1.80 0.06
CA THR A 587 6.05 -2.23 -1.17
C THR A 587 5.37 -3.44 -1.79
N ALA A 588 5.02 -3.36 -3.07
CA ALA A 588 4.48 -4.46 -3.86
C ALA A 588 5.53 -5.10 -4.77
N PHE A 589 5.38 -6.39 -5.07
CA PHE A 589 6.27 -7.17 -5.94
C PHE A 589 5.58 -7.52 -7.25
N VAL A 590 6.18 -7.11 -8.36
CA VAL A 590 5.63 -7.32 -9.71
C VAL A 590 6.68 -7.99 -10.58
N CYS A 591 6.36 -9.18 -11.08
CA CYS A 591 7.23 -9.95 -11.93
C CYS A 591 7.19 -9.42 -13.37
N GLY A 592 8.39 -9.20 -13.93
CA GLY A 592 8.62 -8.89 -15.34
C GLY A 592 9.32 -10.07 -16.03
N PRO A 593 8.60 -11.14 -16.43
CA PRO A 593 9.22 -12.35 -16.97
C PRO A 593 10.08 -12.10 -18.21
N THR A 594 9.69 -11.14 -19.06
CA THR A 594 10.45 -10.76 -20.26
C THR A 594 11.71 -9.94 -19.96
N GLY A 595 11.79 -9.35 -18.76
CA GLY A 595 12.91 -8.59 -18.22
C GLY A 595 13.74 -9.37 -17.18
N LYS A 596 13.33 -10.60 -16.84
CA LYS A 596 14.03 -11.52 -15.92
C LYS A 596 14.15 -10.96 -14.49
N LEU A 597 13.11 -10.28 -14.02
CA LEU A 597 13.18 -9.53 -12.76
C LEU A 597 11.87 -9.57 -11.98
N VAL A 598 11.98 -9.27 -10.69
CA VAL A 598 10.87 -8.89 -9.82
C VAL A 598 11.11 -7.44 -9.40
N GLY A 599 10.31 -6.52 -9.94
CA GLY A 599 10.36 -5.11 -9.59
C GLY A 599 9.67 -4.84 -8.27
N THR A 600 10.11 -3.80 -7.57
CA THR A 600 9.38 -3.25 -6.42
C THR A 600 8.52 -2.07 -6.87
N PHE A 601 7.34 -1.94 -6.28
CA PHE A 601 6.44 -0.79 -6.45
C PHE A 601 6.08 -0.24 -5.08
N VAL A 602 6.69 0.88 -4.70
CA VAL A 602 6.48 1.57 -3.42
C VAL A 602 5.22 2.43 -3.53
N LEU A 603 4.24 2.20 -2.67
CA LEU A 603 2.89 2.78 -2.75
C LEU A 603 2.76 4.05 -1.90
N ASN A 604 2.50 5.19 -2.52
CA ASN A 604 2.29 6.46 -1.82
C ASN A 604 0.81 6.84 -1.81
N ARG A 605 0.27 7.21 -0.64
CA ARG A 605 -1.11 7.72 -0.53
C ARG A 605 -1.22 9.10 -1.18
N GLU A 606 -2.28 9.30 -1.96
CA GLU A 606 -2.64 10.59 -2.56
C GLU A 606 -4.14 10.83 -2.38
N GLY A 607 -4.51 11.56 -1.32
CA GLY A 607 -5.92 11.68 -0.92
C GLY A 607 -6.52 10.30 -0.63
N ALA A 608 -7.69 10.01 -1.20
CA ALA A 608 -8.30 8.67 -1.17
C ALA A 608 -7.76 7.74 -2.28
N GLY A 609 -6.74 8.17 -3.03
CA GLY A 609 -6.05 7.41 -4.07
C GLY A 609 -4.63 7.01 -3.70
N TYR A 610 -3.90 6.50 -4.70
CA TYR A 610 -2.52 6.08 -4.58
C TYR A 610 -1.73 6.44 -5.84
N THR A 611 -0.44 6.68 -5.64
CA THR A 611 0.61 6.62 -6.66
C THR A 611 1.61 5.53 -6.30
N SER A 612 2.49 5.15 -7.21
CA SER A 612 3.59 4.23 -6.90
C SER A 612 4.85 4.54 -7.69
N THR A 613 6.00 4.22 -7.11
CA THR A 613 7.31 4.36 -7.78
C THR A 613 8.05 3.03 -7.82
N SER A 614 8.86 2.80 -8.86
CA SER A 614 9.68 1.58 -8.98
C SER A 614 11.18 1.88 -8.83
N PRO A 615 11.68 2.04 -7.58
CA PRO A 615 13.05 2.48 -7.34
C PRO A 615 14.07 1.39 -7.71
N ILE A 616 13.78 0.12 -7.39
CA ILE A 616 14.71 -1.01 -7.51
C ILE A 616 14.01 -2.27 -8.05
N ASN A 617 14.80 -3.28 -8.39
CA ASN A 617 14.31 -4.66 -8.46
C ASN A 617 14.65 -5.35 -7.14
N LEU A 618 13.74 -6.19 -6.63
CA LEU A 618 14.06 -7.10 -5.52
C LEU A 618 15.08 -8.15 -5.98
N ILE A 619 14.83 -8.74 -7.15
CA ILE A 619 15.78 -9.61 -7.85
C ILE A 619 15.79 -9.28 -9.35
N ALA A 620 16.94 -9.40 -10.00
CA ALA A 620 17.07 -9.36 -11.45
C ALA A 620 18.15 -10.32 -11.92
N SER A 621 17.96 -11.00 -13.06
CA SER A 621 18.91 -12.00 -13.56
C SER A 621 19.45 -11.66 -14.94
N ASN A 622 20.71 -12.05 -15.21
CA ASN A 622 21.26 -12.04 -16.58
C ASN A 622 21.13 -13.38 -17.32
N ASP A 623 20.71 -14.47 -16.65
CA ASP A 623 20.40 -15.75 -17.29
C ASP A 623 19.22 -15.60 -18.27
N GLU A 624 19.39 -15.99 -19.54
CA GLU A 624 18.37 -15.88 -20.59
C GLU A 624 17.10 -16.70 -20.37
N TRP A 625 17.11 -17.63 -19.43
CA TRP A 625 15.97 -18.49 -19.10
C TRP A 625 15.13 -17.97 -17.93
N SER A 626 15.69 -17.18 -17.02
CA SER A 626 14.96 -16.69 -15.84
C SER A 626 13.73 -15.88 -16.26
N ALA A 627 12.56 -16.30 -15.78
CA ALA A 627 11.26 -15.71 -16.09
C ALA A 627 10.34 -15.79 -14.86
N PRO A 628 10.55 -14.94 -13.84
CA PRO A 628 9.64 -14.84 -12.70
C PRO A 628 8.22 -14.54 -13.17
N ILE A 629 7.22 -15.26 -12.63
CA ILE A 629 5.80 -15.07 -12.97
C ILE A 629 4.88 -14.89 -11.75
N MET A 630 5.38 -15.15 -10.55
CA MET A 630 4.65 -14.94 -9.30
C MET A 630 5.64 -14.65 -8.17
N ALA A 631 5.34 -13.66 -7.34
CA ALA A 631 6.11 -13.31 -6.15
C ALA A 631 5.13 -13.06 -5.01
N GLU A 632 5.29 -13.76 -3.89
CA GLU A 632 4.36 -13.77 -2.76
C GLU A 632 5.08 -13.70 -1.43
N VAL A 633 4.43 -13.19 -0.39
CA VAL A 633 4.93 -13.31 0.98
C VAL A 633 4.54 -14.68 1.52
N GLY A 634 5.56 -15.49 1.83
CA GLY A 634 5.39 -16.84 2.35
C GLY A 634 5.10 -16.88 3.86
N PRO A 635 4.89 -18.10 4.41
CA PRO A 635 4.58 -18.33 5.81
C PRO A 635 5.67 -17.87 6.77
N ASP A 636 6.92 -17.89 6.31
CA ASP A 636 8.12 -17.47 7.02
C ASP A 636 8.33 -15.95 6.98
N GLY A 637 7.48 -15.19 6.30
CA GLY A 637 7.60 -13.75 6.14
C GLY A 637 8.60 -13.30 5.08
N ASN A 638 9.22 -14.23 4.34
CA ASN A 638 10.09 -13.92 3.20
C ASN A 638 9.29 -13.84 1.90
N VAL A 639 9.89 -13.27 0.85
CA VAL A 639 9.28 -13.26 -0.49
C VAL A 639 9.68 -14.52 -1.24
N TRP A 640 8.69 -15.28 -1.69
CA TRP A 640 8.86 -16.47 -2.49
C TRP A 640 8.58 -16.16 -3.95
N VAL A 641 9.43 -16.66 -4.84
CA VAL A 641 9.35 -16.39 -6.28
C VAL A 641 9.19 -17.69 -7.05
N LEU A 642 8.13 -17.76 -7.85
CA LEU A 642 7.96 -18.78 -8.86
C LEU A 642 8.62 -18.30 -10.15
N ASP A 643 9.71 -18.96 -10.52
CA ASP A 643 10.40 -18.75 -11.78
C ASP A 643 9.93 -19.80 -12.80
N TRP A 644 9.30 -19.31 -13.87
CA TRP A 644 8.86 -20.13 -14.98
C TRP A 644 10.04 -20.75 -15.74
N TYR A 645 11.27 -20.24 -15.60
CA TYR A 645 12.49 -20.71 -16.25
C TYR A 645 12.30 -21.17 -17.71
N ASN A 646 12.13 -20.22 -18.62
CA ASN A 646 11.82 -20.50 -20.02
C ASN A 646 12.52 -19.53 -20.96
N TYR A 647 13.14 -20.07 -22.01
CA TYR A 647 13.72 -19.25 -23.06
C TYR A 647 12.66 -18.57 -23.94
N ILE A 648 11.55 -19.27 -24.22
CA ILE A 648 10.42 -18.76 -25.01
C ILE A 648 9.22 -18.48 -24.12
N VAL A 649 9.07 -17.21 -23.74
CA VAL A 649 7.96 -16.71 -22.90
C VAL A 649 6.92 -15.92 -23.69
N GLN A 650 7.22 -15.47 -24.90
CA GLN A 650 6.29 -14.68 -25.70
C GLN A 650 5.07 -15.50 -26.12
N HIS A 651 3.89 -14.89 -26.10
CA HIS A 651 2.62 -15.54 -26.43
C HIS A 651 2.10 -15.12 -27.81
N ASN A 652 1.85 -13.83 -28.00
CA ASN A 652 1.37 -13.21 -29.24
C ASN A 652 2.12 -11.88 -29.50
N PRO A 653 2.06 -11.28 -30.70
CA PRO A 653 1.50 -11.84 -31.94
C PRO A 653 2.35 -13.00 -32.47
N THR A 654 1.78 -13.83 -33.34
CA THR A 654 2.52 -14.92 -34.00
C THR A 654 3.62 -14.35 -34.91
N PRO A 655 4.89 -14.77 -34.73
CA PRO A 655 5.99 -14.29 -35.58
C PRO A 655 5.91 -14.82 -37.01
N HIS A 656 6.62 -14.17 -37.95
CA HIS A 656 6.65 -14.62 -39.34
C HIS A 656 7.27 -16.02 -39.44
N GLY A 657 6.59 -16.92 -40.14
CA GLY A 657 7.03 -18.31 -40.31
C GLY A 657 6.65 -19.25 -39.16
N PHE A 658 5.88 -18.77 -38.17
CA PHE A 658 5.32 -19.58 -37.08
C PHE A 658 3.80 -19.73 -37.24
N GLU A 659 3.23 -20.73 -36.57
CA GLU A 659 1.78 -20.99 -36.55
C GLU A 659 1.19 -20.61 -35.20
N THR A 660 -0.05 -20.10 -35.21
CA THR A 660 -0.82 -19.83 -33.99
C THR A 660 -1.43 -21.14 -33.48
N GLY A 661 -1.01 -21.59 -32.30
CA GLY A 661 -1.56 -22.78 -31.66
C GLY A 661 -2.97 -22.58 -31.11
N LYS A 662 -3.57 -23.67 -30.61
CA LYS A 662 -4.97 -23.69 -30.14
C LYS A 662 -5.24 -22.75 -28.97
N GLY A 663 -4.26 -22.55 -28.10
CA GLY A 663 -4.36 -21.62 -26.96
C GLY A 663 -3.96 -20.20 -27.29
N ARG A 664 -3.81 -19.85 -28.58
CA ARG A 664 -3.44 -18.53 -29.13
C ARG A 664 -1.98 -18.12 -28.94
N ALA A 665 -1.15 -18.97 -28.35
CA ALA A 665 0.29 -18.80 -28.37
C ALA A 665 0.87 -19.36 -29.68
N TYR A 666 1.88 -18.72 -30.24
CA TYR A 666 2.60 -19.33 -31.34
C TYR A 666 3.32 -20.61 -30.91
N GLU A 667 3.36 -21.58 -31.82
CA GLU A 667 4.00 -22.88 -31.61
C GLU A 667 5.51 -22.78 -31.82
N SER A 668 6.28 -23.38 -30.90
CA SER A 668 7.74 -23.45 -31.00
C SER A 668 8.22 -24.69 -30.26
N ASP A 669 9.12 -25.45 -30.90
CA ASP A 669 9.82 -26.59 -30.28
C ASP A 669 10.88 -26.14 -29.26
N LEU A 670 11.21 -24.85 -29.20
CA LEU A 670 12.08 -24.24 -28.20
C LEU A 670 11.35 -23.82 -26.92
N ARG A 671 10.00 -23.92 -26.88
CA ARG A 671 9.23 -23.61 -25.67
C ARG A 671 9.35 -24.75 -24.68
N ASP A 672 10.07 -24.50 -23.60
CA ASP A 672 10.29 -25.49 -22.56
C ASP A 672 9.00 -25.80 -21.77
N LYS A 673 8.89 -27.08 -21.37
CA LYS A 673 7.75 -27.67 -20.65
C LYS A 673 8.10 -28.31 -19.30
N LYS A 674 9.37 -28.22 -18.88
CA LYS A 674 9.90 -29.05 -17.78
C LYS A 674 10.67 -28.28 -16.72
N HIS A 675 11.25 -27.14 -17.07
CA HIS A 675 12.12 -26.41 -16.16
C HIS A 675 11.36 -25.30 -15.44
N GLY A 676 11.19 -25.42 -14.13
CA GLY A 676 10.56 -24.38 -13.30
C GLY A 676 11.09 -24.48 -11.87
N ARG A 677 11.14 -23.34 -11.18
CA ARG A 677 11.86 -23.21 -9.91
C ARG A 677 11.09 -22.37 -8.92
N VAL A 678 11.27 -22.68 -7.65
CA VAL A 678 10.77 -21.90 -6.53
C VAL A 678 11.94 -21.44 -5.69
N TYR A 679 12.04 -20.13 -5.51
CA TYR A 679 13.08 -19.48 -4.72
C TYR A 679 12.49 -18.75 -3.52
N ARG A 680 13.29 -18.58 -2.48
CA ARG A 680 13.06 -17.65 -1.37
C ARG A 680 14.03 -16.48 -1.52
N VAL A 681 13.56 -15.26 -1.30
CA VAL A 681 14.40 -14.07 -1.16
C VAL A 681 14.41 -13.74 0.32
N VAL A 682 15.58 -13.77 0.94
CA VAL A 682 15.74 -13.74 2.40
C VAL A 682 16.48 -12.47 2.81
N TYR A 683 15.99 -11.79 3.84
CA TYR A 683 16.68 -10.65 4.46
C TYR A 683 17.70 -11.15 5.49
N ASN A 684 18.97 -10.75 5.33
CA ASN A 684 20.10 -11.31 6.06
C ASN A 684 19.97 -11.17 7.59
N GLU A 685 19.34 -10.10 8.09
CA GLU A 685 19.20 -9.86 9.53
C GLU A 685 17.94 -10.50 10.15
N ALA A 686 16.97 -10.94 9.35
CA ALA A 686 15.74 -11.56 9.86
C ALA A 686 15.95 -12.99 10.37
N GLY A 687 17.02 -13.67 9.90
CA GLY A 687 17.18 -15.11 10.10
C GLY A 687 16.09 -15.92 9.40
N ASP A 688 15.87 -17.14 9.86
CA ASP A 688 14.96 -18.12 9.23
C ASP A 688 13.46 -17.83 9.44
N GLY A 689 13.12 -16.77 10.17
CA GLY A 689 11.75 -16.46 10.59
C GLY A 689 11.27 -17.30 11.78
N GLU A 690 10.03 -17.04 12.23
CA GLU A 690 9.37 -17.90 13.23
C GLU A 690 8.79 -19.15 12.55
N ALA A 691 8.84 -20.29 13.25
CA ALA A 691 8.23 -21.53 12.76
C ALA A 691 6.72 -21.32 12.55
N PHE A 692 6.21 -21.73 11.40
CA PHE A 692 4.79 -21.61 11.08
C PHE A 692 3.98 -22.60 11.93
N ASP A 693 3.46 -22.13 13.05
CA ASP A 693 2.52 -22.87 13.90
C ASP A 693 1.36 -21.97 14.32
N ILE A 694 0.16 -22.32 13.86
CA ILE A 694 -1.08 -21.62 14.20
C ILE A 694 -1.91 -22.37 15.24
N GLY A 695 -1.40 -23.48 15.77
CA GLY A 695 -2.11 -24.35 16.70
C GLY A 695 -3.21 -25.19 16.05
N ARG A 696 -4.10 -25.74 16.89
CA ARG A 696 -5.14 -26.70 16.47
C ARG A 696 -6.51 -26.41 17.06
N GLN A 697 -6.63 -25.46 17.97
CA GLN A 697 -7.90 -25.09 18.61
C GLN A 697 -8.30 -23.66 18.27
N PRO A 698 -9.60 -23.31 18.31
CA PRO A 698 -10.07 -21.96 18.04
C PRO A 698 -9.37 -20.87 18.87
N THR A 699 -8.99 -21.15 20.12
CA THR A 699 -8.24 -20.20 20.95
C THR A 699 -6.85 -19.90 20.41
N ASP A 700 -6.18 -20.90 19.83
CA ASP A 700 -4.87 -20.71 19.20
C ASP A 700 -5.02 -19.83 17.95
N TRP A 701 -6.08 -20.05 17.17
CA TRP A 701 -6.36 -19.25 15.98
C TRP A 701 -6.68 -17.79 16.32
N VAL A 702 -7.38 -17.51 17.42
CA VAL A 702 -7.57 -16.11 17.87
C VAL A 702 -6.22 -15.45 18.17
N GLN A 703 -5.31 -16.15 18.85
CA GLN A 703 -3.96 -15.63 19.10
C GLN A 703 -3.21 -15.39 17.79
N ALA A 704 -3.34 -16.30 16.82
CA ALA A 704 -2.69 -16.17 15.52
C ALA A 704 -3.21 -14.97 14.69
N LEU A 705 -4.33 -14.33 15.03
CA LEU A 705 -4.80 -13.10 14.38
C LEU A 705 -3.88 -11.89 14.63
N THR A 706 -2.95 -11.95 15.59
CA THR A 706 -1.95 -10.89 15.82
C THR A 706 -0.59 -11.20 15.20
N HIS A 707 -0.45 -12.35 14.53
CA HIS A 707 0.83 -12.80 13.98
C HIS A 707 1.41 -11.79 12.98
N PRO A 708 2.74 -11.59 12.93
CA PRO A 708 3.36 -10.60 12.04
C PRO A 708 3.13 -10.85 10.54
N VAL A 709 2.87 -12.08 10.12
CA VAL A 709 2.65 -12.49 8.71
C VAL A 709 1.15 -12.59 8.39
N MET A 710 0.67 -11.88 7.37
CA MET A 710 -0.76 -11.86 6.98
C MET A 710 -1.30 -13.23 6.57
N LEU A 711 -0.50 -14.07 5.91
CA LEU A 711 -0.91 -15.40 5.49
C LEU A 711 -1.34 -16.27 6.70
N VAL A 712 -0.59 -16.20 7.81
CA VAL A 712 -0.95 -16.84 9.08
C VAL A 712 -2.31 -16.35 9.58
N ARG A 713 -2.48 -15.02 9.63
CA ARG A 713 -3.73 -14.40 10.11
C ARG A 713 -4.93 -14.76 9.23
N GLN A 714 -4.74 -14.84 7.92
CA GLN A 714 -5.77 -15.27 6.97
C GLN A 714 -6.17 -16.73 7.19
N HIS A 715 -5.23 -17.64 7.42
CA HIS A 715 -5.57 -19.03 7.78
C HIS A 715 -6.31 -19.10 9.10
N ALA A 716 -5.86 -18.37 10.11
CA ALA A 716 -6.50 -18.32 11.42
C ALA A 716 -7.95 -17.79 11.33
N GLN A 717 -8.17 -16.66 10.64
CA GLN A 717 -9.51 -16.12 10.39
C GLN A 717 -10.38 -17.12 9.63
N ARG A 718 -9.86 -17.69 8.53
CA ARG A 718 -10.57 -18.70 7.74
C ARG A 718 -11.01 -19.87 8.61
N LEU A 719 -10.10 -20.44 9.40
CA LEU A 719 -10.38 -21.58 10.27
C LEU A 719 -11.41 -21.24 11.35
N LEU A 720 -11.34 -20.05 11.96
CA LEU A 720 -12.35 -19.56 12.91
C LEU A 720 -13.72 -19.47 12.27
N VAL A 721 -13.83 -18.86 11.08
CA VAL A 721 -15.09 -18.72 10.36
C VAL A 721 -15.64 -20.07 9.90
N GLU A 722 -14.78 -20.95 9.36
CA GLU A 722 -15.16 -22.30 8.92
C GLU A 722 -15.61 -23.19 10.09
N SER A 723 -15.04 -23.01 11.29
CA SER A 723 -15.45 -23.76 12.49
C SER A 723 -16.84 -23.38 13.00
N GLY A 724 -17.26 -22.12 12.75
CA GLY A 724 -18.50 -21.58 13.30
C GLY A 724 -18.52 -21.47 14.84
N ASP A 725 -17.37 -21.62 15.51
CA ASP A 725 -17.31 -21.65 16.98
C ASP A 725 -17.47 -20.24 17.57
N LYS A 726 -18.68 -19.93 18.03
CA LYS A 726 -18.99 -18.65 18.68
C LYS A 726 -18.46 -18.53 20.12
N SER A 727 -17.82 -19.56 20.68
CA SER A 727 -17.24 -19.48 22.03
C SER A 727 -16.04 -18.54 22.11
N VAL A 728 -15.43 -18.19 20.97
CA VAL A 728 -14.29 -17.26 20.89
C VAL A 728 -14.68 -15.78 20.83
N VAL A 729 -15.99 -15.46 20.76
CA VAL A 729 -16.47 -14.08 20.64
C VAL A 729 -15.90 -13.15 21.73
N PRO A 730 -15.82 -13.53 23.02
CA PRO A 730 -15.21 -12.66 24.04
C PRO A 730 -13.75 -12.31 23.75
N GLN A 731 -12.94 -13.26 23.27
CA GLN A 731 -11.55 -13.03 22.92
C GLN A 731 -11.41 -12.14 21.69
N LEU A 732 -12.30 -12.30 20.70
CA LEU A 732 -12.34 -11.43 19.52
C LEU A 732 -12.76 -9.99 19.88
N VAL A 733 -13.69 -9.82 20.82
CA VAL A 733 -14.07 -8.50 21.35
C VAL A 733 -12.88 -7.85 22.05
N THR A 734 -12.17 -8.60 22.92
CA THR A 734 -10.95 -8.09 23.56
C THR A 734 -9.89 -7.66 22.54
N LEU A 735 -9.74 -8.40 21.44
CA LEU A 735 -8.78 -8.05 20.39
C LEU A 735 -9.21 -6.82 19.58
N LEU A 736 -10.52 -6.65 19.37
CA LEU A 736 -11.08 -5.46 18.70
C LEU A 736 -10.91 -4.18 19.55
N GLU A 737 -11.00 -4.29 20.86
CA GLU A 737 -10.85 -3.18 21.82
C GLU A 737 -9.40 -2.80 22.12
N ASP A 738 -8.41 -3.59 21.67
CA ASP A 738 -7.00 -3.28 21.87
C ASP A 738 -6.59 -2.05 21.03
N GLU A 739 -6.16 -0.97 21.69
CA GLU A 739 -5.73 0.27 21.03
C GLU A 739 -4.25 0.27 20.61
N SER A 740 -3.53 -0.84 20.82
CA SER A 740 -2.13 -0.94 20.41
C SER A 740 -1.97 -0.77 18.89
N MET A 741 -0.80 -0.27 18.47
CA MET A 741 -0.47 -0.12 17.05
C MET A 741 0.97 -0.58 16.84
N ASP A 742 1.21 -1.18 15.68
CA ASP A 742 2.56 -1.45 15.20
C ASP A 742 3.26 -0.17 14.70
N GLU A 743 4.51 -0.31 14.25
CA GLU A 743 5.34 0.82 13.84
C GLU A 743 4.87 1.55 12.57
N ILE A 744 3.87 1.01 11.85
CA ILE A 744 3.23 1.67 10.71
C ILE A 744 1.80 2.13 11.04
N GLY A 745 1.39 2.07 12.31
CA GLY A 745 0.10 2.60 12.79
C GLY A 745 -1.08 1.64 12.57
N LEU A 746 -0.83 0.35 12.40
CA LEU A 746 -1.87 -0.67 12.25
C LEU A 746 -2.10 -1.48 13.51
N ASN A 747 -3.36 -1.82 13.77
CA ASN A 747 -3.71 -2.96 14.62
C ASN A 747 -4.31 -4.06 13.74
N VAL A 748 -3.45 -4.94 13.22
CA VAL A 748 -3.89 -6.04 12.34
C VAL A 748 -4.78 -7.04 13.08
N GLY A 749 -4.57 -7.24 14.38
CA GLY A 749 -5.39 -8.11 15.22
C GLY A 749 -6.84 -7.63 15.27
N ALA A 750 -7.05 -6.36 15.62
CA ALA A 750 -8.39 -5.75 15.66
C ALA A 750 -9.08 -5.77 14.28
N ILE A 751 -8.32 -5.53 13.20
CA ILE A 751 -8.84 -5.62 11.81
C ILE A 751 -9.35 -7.04 11.52
N HIS A 752 -8.57 -8.08 11.81
CA HIS A 752 -9.00 -9.46 11.61
C HIS A 752 -10.15 -9.86 12.55
N ALA A 753 -10.16 -9.34 13.79
CA ALA A 753 -11.20 -9.63 14.77
C ALA A 753 -12.59 -9.17 14.29
N VAL A 754 -12.73 -7.93 13.80
CA VAL A 754 -14.03 -7.42 13.32
C VAL A 754 -14.55 -8.23 12.13
N TRP A 755 -13.67 -8.66 11.22
CA TRP A 755 -14.06 -9.47 10.09
C TRP A 755 -14.35 -10.93 10.44
N THR A 756 -13.69 -11.48 11.46
CA THR A 756 -14.01 -12.78 12.02
C THR A 756 -15.39 -12.76 12.70
N LEU A 757 -15.68 -11.73 13.50
CA LEU A 757 -17.00 -11.49 14.09
C LEU A 757 -18.09 -11.36 13.01
N SER A 758 -17.77 -10.69 11.90
CA SER A 758 -18.66 -10.61 10.73
C SER A 758 -18.90 -11.98 10.09
N GLY A 759 -17.83 -12.76 9.87
CA GLY A 759 -17.91 -14.12 9.29
C GLY A 759 -18.65 -15.13 10.17
N LEU A 760 -18.57 -14.99 11.51
CA LEU A 760 -19.37 -15.77 12.46
C LEU A 760 -20.84 -15.32 12.53
N GLY A 761 -21.20 -14.23 11.86
CA GLY A 761 -22.56 -13.69 11.82
C GLY A 761 -22.99 -12.92 13.08
N VAL A 762 -22.12 -12.77 14.08
CA VAL A 762 -22.51 -12.19 15.38
C VAL A 762 -22.74 -10.67 15.36
N ILE A 763 -22.17 -9.97 14.37
CA ILE A 763 -22.49 -8.56 14.09
C ILE A 763 -23.95 -8.43 13.61
N ASN A 764 -24.40 -9.35 12.75
CA ASN A 764 -25.77 -9.39 12.22
C ASN A 764 -26.79 -9.81 13.27
N ASP A 765 -26.41 -10.74 14.16
CA ASP A 765 -27.22 -11.21 15.28
C ASP A 765 -27.41 -10.14 16.39
N LYS A 766 -26.73 -8.99 16.28
CA LYS A 766 -26.82 -7.84 17.21
C LYS A 766 -26.42 -8.20 18.65
N HIS A 767 -25.35 -8.97 18.83
CA HIS A 767 -24.79 -9.24 20.15
C HIS A 767 -24.35 -7.93 20.83
N PRO A 768 -24.91 -7.55 22.01
CA PRO A 768 -24.68 -6.22 22.59
C PRO A 768 -23.19 -5.89 22.80
N GLU A 769 -22.42 -6.81 23.39
CA GLU A 769 -20.97 -6.65 23.62
C GLU A 769 -20.18 -6.42 22.33
N VAL A 770 -20.59 -7.06 21.22
CA VAL A 770 -19.95 -6.86 19.91
C VAL A 770 -20.29 -5.49 19.34
N LEU A 771 -21.52 -5.01 19.54
CA LEU A 771 -21.95 -3.70 19.06
C LEU A 771 -21.29 -2.57 19.83
N ASP A 772 -21.16 -2.71 21.16
CA ASP A 772 -20.46 -1.73 22.00
C ASP A 772 -18.98 -1.63 21.60
N ALA A 773 -18.31 -2.77 21.38
CA ALA A 773 -16.93 -2.81 20.91
C ALA A 773 -16.76 -2.18 19.51
N ILE A 774 -17.70 -2.42 18.59
CA ILE A 774 -17.74 -1.78 17.27
C ILE A 774 -17.86 -0.26 17.40
N GLU A 775 -18.77 0.23 18.24
CA GLU A 775 -18.99 1.66 18.42
C GLU A 775 -17.74 2.34 18.99
N GLU A 776 -17.07 1.74 19.97
CA GLU A 776 -15.84 2.30 20.53
C GLU A 776 -14.68 2.24 19.53
N SER A 777 -14.60 1.18 18.73
CA SER A 777 -13.56 1.02 17.70
C SER A 777 -13.66 2.02 16.55
N LEU A 778 -14.77 2.75 16.41
CA LEU A 778 -14.86 3.90 15.49
C LEU A 778 -13.93 5.06 15.92
N LYS A 779 -13.42 5.07 17.15
CA LYS A 779 -12.45 6.04 17.67
C LYS A 779 -11.04 5.49 17.79
N HIS A 780 -10.84 4.21 17.44
CA HIS A 780 -9.56 3.52 17.55
C HIS A 780 -8.42 4.32 16.89
N PRO A 781 -7.20 4.39 17.47
CA PRO A 781 -6.12 5.23 16.93
C PRO A 781 -5.68 4.84 15.50
N SER A 782 -5.68 3.55 15.17
CA SER A 782 -5.42 3.06 13.80
C SER A 782 -6.56 3.38 12.84
N ALA A 783 -6.25 4.08 11.74
CA ALA A 783 -7.19 4.33 10.64
C ALA A 783 -7.65 3.03 9.96
N GLY A 784 -6.78 2.02 9.87
CA GLY A 784 -7.10 0.71 9.31
C GLY A 784 -8.23 0.02 10.08
N VAL A 785 -8.24 0.10 11.42
CA VAL A 785 -9.34 -0.43 12.24
C VAL A 785 -10.62 0.34 11.97
N ARG A 786 -10.61 1.68 12.06
CA ARG A 786 -11.80 2.51 11.82
C ARG A 786 -12.43 2.23 10.46
N ARG A 787 -11.62 2.14 9.40
CA ARG A 787 -12.05 1.77 8.04
C ARG A 787 -12.76 0.41 8.03
N ASN A 788 -12.12 -0.62 8.59
CA ASN A 788 -12.64 -1.98 8.54
C ASN A 788 -13.90 -2.16 9.40
N VAL A 789 -14.00 -1.47 10.53
CA VAL A 789 -15.22 -1.40 11.34
C VAL A 789 -16.38 -0.80 10.54
N VAL A 790 -16.17 0.35 9.89
CA VAL A 790 -17.19 0.96 9.01
C VAL A 790 -17.62 -0.03 7.92
N MET A 791 -16.67 -0.71 7.27
CA MET A 791 -16.95 -1.62 6.17
C MET A 791 -17.68 -2.90 6.60
N ALA A 792 -17.34 -3.48 7.77
CA ALA A 792 -17.90 -4.74 8.27
C ALA A 792 -19.32 -4.61 8.82
N VAL A 793 -19.73 -3.41 9.27
CA VAL A 793 -21.08 -3.17 9.80
C VAL A 793 -22.13 -3.18 8.67
N PRO A 794 -23.27 -3.88 8.83
CA PRO A 794 -24.37 -3.86 7.84
C PRO A 794 -24.91 -2.46 7.56
N ALA A 795 -25.23 -2.16 6.30
CA ALA A 795 -25.66 -0.82 5.89
C ALA A 795 -27.14 -0.51 6.23
N ASP A 796 -27.96 -1.53 6.50
CA ASP A 796 -29.38 -1.41 6.84
C ASP A 796 -29.64 -1.07 8.31
N ARG A 797 -28.59 -0.80 9.09
CA ARG A 797 -28.68 -0.49 10.50
C ARG A 797 -29.38 0.86 10.77
N PRO A 798 -30.39 0.90 11.66
CA PRO A 798 -31.12 2.12 11.95
C PRO A 798 -30.28 3.17 12.69
N GLU A 799 -29.20 2.77 13.35
CA GLU A 799 -28.30 3.68 14.09
C GLU A 799 -27.46 4.58 13.16
N ILE A 800 -27.28 4.18 11.89
CA ILE A 800 -26.60 5.03 10.90
C ILE A 800 -27.54 6.19 10.55
N GLN A 801 -27.16 7.41 10.91
CA GLN A 801 -27.91 8.65 10.72
C GLN A 801 -27.04 9.70 10.02
N ALA A 802 -27.68 10.61 9.28
CA ALA A 802 -26.98 11.59 8.45
C ALA A 802 -26.06 12.51 9.28
N ASP A 803 -26.57 13.06 10.39
CA ASP A 803 -25.83 14.00 11.23
C ASP A 803 -24.61 13.34 11.89
N THR A 804 -24.77 12.12 12.41
CA THR A 804 -23.68 11.33 12.99
C THR A 804 -22.61 11.03 11.94
N ALA A 805 -23.01 10.54 10.76
CA ALA A 805 -22.09 10.25 9.68
C ALA A 805 -21.37 11.51 9.18
N LEU A 806 -22.07 12.65 9.10
CA LEU A 806 -21.49 13.94 8.72
C LEU A 806 -20.47 14.41 9.76
N SER A 807 -20.78 14.28 11.05
CA SER A 807 -19.83 14.58 12.13
C SER A 807 -18.59 13.69 12.04
N MET A 808 -18.78 12.38 11.82
CA MET A 808 -17.67 11.42 11.69
C MET A 808 -16.79 11.73 10.49
N VAL A 809 -17.35 11.83 9.28
CA VAL A 809 -16.56 12.03 8.05
C VAL A 809 -15.82 13.37 8.05
N THR A 810 -16.36 14.39 8.71
CA THR A 810 -15.75 15.73 8.73
C THR A 810 -14.72 15.93 9.83
N SER A 811 -14.74 15.07 10.86
CA SER A 811 -13.70 15.03 11.91
C SER A 811 -12.63 13.97 11.65
N GLU A 812 -12.88 13.02 10.76
CA GLU A 812 -11.94 11.97 10.39
C GLU A 812 -10.76 12.53 9.57
N PRO A 813 -9.50 12.35 10.04
CA PRO A 813 -8.32 12.82 9.32
C PRO A 813 -7.86 11.92 8.16
N ASP A 814 -8.17 10.62 8.16
CA ASP A 814 -7.69 9.68 7.14
C ASP A 814 -8.64 9.59 5.93
N PRO A 815 -8.15 9.87 4.70
CA PRO A 815 -9.00 9.85 3.51
C PRO A 815 -9.61 8.49 3.17
N GLN A 816 -8.97 7.37 3.51
CA GLN A 816 -9.54 6.03 3.24
C GLN A 816 -10.72 5.74 4.18
N VAL A 817 -10.66 6.22 5.43
CA VAL A 817 -11.79 6.13 6.37
C VAL A 817 -12.93 7.05 5.92
N GLN A 818 -12.62 8.27 5.48
CA GLN A 818 -13.62 9.18 4.90
C GLN A 818 -14.33 8.55 3.70
N LEU A 819 -13.59 7.93 2.78
CA LEU A 819 -14.15 7.23 1.62
C LEU A 819 -15.07 6.08 2.06
N ALA A 820 -14.63 5.27 3.03
CA ALA A 820 -15.43 4.15 3.56
C ALA A 820 -16.75 4.63 4.17
N ILE A 821 -16.76 5.75 4.90
CA ILE A 821 -17.99 6.33 5.46
C ILE A 821 -18.95 6.76 4.34
N ILE A 822 -18.45 7.46 3.31
CA ILE A 822 -19.29 7.92 2.19
C ILE A 822 -19.89 6.70 1.44
N LEU A 823 -19.08 5.68 1.16
CA LEU A 823 -19.55 4.45 0.51
C LEU A 823 -20.55 3.68 1.38
N LYS A 824 -20.34 3.63 2.71
CA LYS A 824 -21.30 3.02 3.64
C LYS A 824 -22.65 3.74 3.61
N ILE A 825 -22.65 5.07 3.54
CA ILE A 825 -23.87 5.87 3.38
C ILE A 825 -24.56 5.54 2.06
N ALA A 826 -23.81 5.44 0.96
CA ALA A 826 -24.37 5.01 -0.33
C ALA A 826 -24.99 3.60 -0.26
N ASP A 827 -24.42 2.67 0.52
CA ASP A 827 -24.98 1.32 0.70
C ASP A 827 -26.23 1.27 1.57
N THR A 828 -26.52 2.28 2.39
CA THR A 828 -27.73 2.28 3.23
C THR A 828 -29.02 2.26 2.41
N GLN A 829 -28.98 2.83 1.18
CA GLN A 829 -30.14 2.98 0.30
C GLN A 829 -31.36 3.65 0.99
N ARG A 830 -31.09 4.51 1.99
CA ARG A 830 -32.09 5.29 2.73
C ARG A 830 -32.03 6.75 2.32
N PRO A 831 -32.98 7.25 1.49
CA PRO A 831 -32.95 8.62 1.01
C PRO A 831 -32.92 9.66 2.12
N GLU A 832 -33.60 9.40 3.24
CA GLU A 832 -33.65 10.28 4.42
C GLU A 832 -32.30 10.42 5.13
N VAL A 833 -31.36 9.50 4.89
CA VAL A 833 -29.98 9.54 5.40
C VAL A 833 -29.02 10.06 4.33
N ALA A 834 -29.04 9.47 3.13
CA ALA A 834 -28.05 9.73 2.09
C ALA A 834 -28.19 11.14 1.48
N ALA A 835 -29.41 11.65 1.31
CA ALA A 835 -29.66 12.97 0.73
C ALA A 835 -29.08 14.14 1.56
N PRO A 836 -29.43 14.31 2.85
CA PRO A 836 -28.89 15.41 3.66
C PRO A 836 -27.37 15.28 3.88
N PHE A 837 -26.85 14.05 3.96
CA PHE A 837 -25.40 13.80 4.06
C PHE A 837 -24.66 14.28 2.80
N ALA A 838 -25.08 13.81 1.62
CA ALA A 838 -24.43 14.16 0.35
C ALA A 838 -24.55 15.65 0.04
N ALA A 839 -25.72 16.27 0.27
CA ALA A 839 -25.93 17.71 0.08
C ALA A 839 -24.99 18.56 0.96
N SER A 840 -24.76 18.13 2.21
CA SER A 840 -23.89 18.86 3.16
C SER A 840 -22.40 18.79 2.80
N LEU A 841 -21.96 17.72 2.14
CA LEU A 841 -20.57 17.58 1.69
C LEU A 841 -20.32 18.27 0.33
N LEU A 842 -21.37 18.52 -0.45
CA LEU A 842 -21.26 19.14 -1.78
C LEU A 842 -20.62 20.54 -1.76
N THR A 843 -20.81 21.30 -0.67
CA THR A 843 -20.26 22.65 -0.50
C THR A 843 -18.86 22.67 0.11
N LYS A 844 -18.31 21.51 0.49
CA LYS A 844 -16.97 21.40 1.10
C LYS A 844 -15.94 21.12 0.02
N SER A 845 -15.11 22.13 -0.30
CA SER A 845 -14.12 22.09 -1.38
C SER A 845 -13.26 20.82 -1.35
N ASP A 846 -12.75 20.45 -0.18
CA ASP A 846 -11.80 19.34 -0.02
C ASP A 846 -12.40 17.99 -0.45
N PHE A 847 -13.72 17.81 -0.26
CA PHE A 847 -14.43 16.58 -0.62
C PHE A 847 -14.75 16.47 -2.12
N VAL A 848 -14.88 17.59 -2.83
CA VAL A 848 -15.22 17.58 -4.26
C VAL A 848 -13.99 17.65 -5.16
N GLN A 849 -12.84 18.09 -4.63
CA GLN A 849 -11.55 18.08 -5.34
C GLN A 849 -10.96 16.67 -5.47
N ASP A 850 -11.01 15.85 -4.40
CA ASP A 850 -10.60 14.45 -4.50
C ASP A 850 -11.54 13.68 -5.42
N ARG A 851 -10.96 13.00 -6.41
CA ARG A 851 -11.72 12.24 -7.42
C ARG A 851 -12.61 11.18 -6.79
N TRP A 852 -12.09 10.41 -5.84
CA TRP A 852 -12.77 9.24 -5.31
C TRP A 852 -13.86 9.64 -4.32
N PHE A 853 -13.64 10.70 -3.54
CA PHE A 853 -14.74 11.31 -2.77
C PHE A 853 -15.85 11.80 -3.67
N ARG A 854 -15.54 12.49 -4.77
CA ARG A 854 -16.55 12.94 -5.73
C ARG A 854 -17.36 11.78 -6.31
N ASP A 855 -16.70 10.70 -6.70
CA ASP A 855 -17.36 9.51 -7.24
C ASP A 855 -18.26 8.84 -6.17
N ALA A 856 -17.75 8.65 -4.94
CA ALA A 856 -18.52 8.08 -3.83
C ALA A 856 -19.72 8.97 -3.44
N LEU A 857 -19.53 10.29 -3.40
CA LEU A 857 -20.58 11.27 -3.13
C LEU A 857 -21.66 11.26 -4.20
N THR A 858 -21.28 11.07 -5.47
CA THR A 858 -22.25 10.91 -6.57
C THR A 858 -23.12 9.67 -6.35
N SER A 859 -22.53 8.56 -5.91
CA SER A 859 -23.28 7.35 -5.55
C SER A 859 -24.21 7.58 -4.34
N ALA A 860 -23.74 8.27 -3.30
CA ALA A 860 -24.56 8.61 -2.12
C ALA A 860 -25.71 9.56 -2.48
N ALA A 861 -25.45 10.58 -3.31
CA ALA A 861 -26.46 11.50 -3.82
C ALA A 861 -27.53 10.78 -4.64
N ALA A 862 -27.13 9.84 -5.50
CA ALA A 862 -28.06 9.03 -6.27
C ALA A 862 -28.92 8.11 -5.38
N ALA A 863 -28.36 7.56 -4.29
CA ALA A 863 -29.13 6.83 -3.28
C ALA A 863 -30.16 7.73 -2.56
N GLY A 864 -29.89 9.04 -2.47
CA GLY A 864 -30.81 10.08 -2.02
C GLY A 864 -31.96 10.39 -2.99
N GLY A 865 -31.81 10.04 -4.27
CA GLY A 865 -32.81 10.26 -5.32
C GLY A 865 -33.29 11.72 -5.40
N ALA A 866 -34.60 11.92 -5.61
CA ALA A 866 -35.17 13.27 -5.69
C ALA A 866 -35.03 14.09 -4.40
N GLN A 867 -34.90 13.45 -3.23
CA GLN A 867 -34.72 14.14 -1.95
C GLN A 867 -33.37 14.85 -1.90
N PHE A 868 -32.33 14.30 -2.53
CA PHE A 868 -31.02 14.97 -2.64
C PHE A 868 -31.15 16.34 -3.31
N LEU A 869 -31.93 16.48 -4.38
CA LEU A 869 -32.15 17.77 -5.05
C LEU A 869 -32.84 18.78 -4.13
N VAL A 870 -33.77 18.31 -3.29
CA VAL A 870 -34.45 19.15 -2.29
C VAL A 870 -33.45 19.63 -1.24
N GLU A 871 -32.61 18.73 -0.70
CA GLU A 871 -31.60 19.09 0.30
C GLU A 871 -30.48 19.98 -0.29
N ALA A 872 -30.04 19.70 -1.51
CA ALA A 872 -29.04 20.51 -2.21
C ALA A 872 -29.55 21.93 -2.48
N SER A 873 -30.84 22.12 -2.80
CA SER A 873 -31.41 23.46 -2.99
C SER A 873 -31.45 24.34 -1.73
N LYS A 874 -31.21 23.75 -0.55
CA LYS A 874 -31.06 24.47 0.72
C LYS A 874 -29.62 24.93 0.97
N GLN A 875 -28.67 24.47 0.17
CA GLN A 875 -27.25 24.84 0.27
C GLN A 875 -26.94 26.10 -0.53
N ASP A 876 -25.78 26.72 -0.28
CA ASP A 876 -25.29 27.87 -1.06
C ASP A 876 -24.76 27.41 -2.42
N LEU A 877 -25.67 27.25 -3.38
CA LEU A 877 -25.36 26.76 -4.73
C LEU A 877 -24.59 27.78 -5.59
N GLU A 878 -24.62 29.07 -5.25
CA GLU A 878 -23.95 30.12 -6.03
C GLU A 878 -22.42 30.03 -5.91
N ASN A 879 -21.92 29.45 -4.82
CA ASN A 879 -20.50 29.26 -4.54
C ASN A 879 -19.98 27.83 -4.80
N LEU A 880 -20.76 26.98 -5.49
CA LEU A 880 -20.32 25.63 -5.84
C LEU A 880 -19.15 25.65 -6.83
N SER A 881 -18.10 24.90 -6.50
CA SER A 881 -17.00 24.60 -7.41
C SER A 881 -17.50 23.86 -8.66
N GLU A 882 -16.73 23.90 -9.75
CA GLU A 882 -17.03 23.16 -10.97
C GLU A 882 -17.20 21.65 -10.70
N GLN A 883 -16.37 21.09 -9.82
CA GLN A 883 -16.46 19.70 -9.40
C GLN A 883 -17.75 19.41 -8.64
N GLY A 884 -18.16 20.30 -7.72
CA GLY A 884 -19.43 20.19 -6.99
C GLY A 884 -20.65 20.27 -7.93
N GLN A 885 -20.61 21.15 -8.93
CA GLN A 885 -21.62 21.18 -9.99
C GLN A 885 -21.66 19.86 -10.79
N GLY A 886 -20.52 19.21 -11.00
CA GLY A 886 -20.43 17.89 -11.63
C GLY A 886 -21.22 16.81 -10.89
N VAL A 887 -21.07 16.72 -9.57
CA VAL A 887 -21.84 15.77 -8.73
C VAL A 887 -23.35 16.03 -8.88
N LEU A 888 -23.76 17.30 -8.77
CA LEU A 888 -25.16 17.68 -8.89
C LEU A 888 -25.74 17.29 -10.26
N ARG A 889 -24.97 17.46 -11.34
CA ARG A 889 -25.40 17.13 -12.72
C ARG A 889 -25.50 15.63 -12.98
N ILE A 890 -24.63 14.81 -12.39
CA ILE A 890 -24.63 13.36 -12.61
C ILE A 890 -25.70 12.68 -11.75
N ALA A 891 -25.94 13.18 -10.53
CA ALA A 891 -26.94 12.63 -9.62
C ALA A 891 -28.40 13.00 -10.00
N ALA A 892 -28.60 14.11 -10.71
CA ALA A 892 -29.90 14.56 -11.23
C ALA A 892 -30.27 13.82 -12.52
#